data_AF-A0A3Q3E5J6-F1
#
_entry.id   AF-A0A3Q3E5J6-F1
#
_cell.length_a   1.000
_cell.length_b   1.000
_cell.length_c   1.000
_cell.angle_alpha   90.00
_cell.angle_beta   90.00
_cell.angle_gamma   90.00
#
_symmetry.space_group_name_H-M   'P 1'
#
loop_
_entity.id
_entity.type
_entity.pdbx_description
1 polymer ?
#
loop_
_entity_poly.entity_id
_entity_poly.type
_entity_poly.pdbx_seq_one_letter_code
_entity_poly.pdbx_strand_id
1 'polypeptide(L)'
;MLKFKQKFDLHREVESDILRKEVSVCRVKEYSGALDIRILNIERDGGILYSWKGATGTTRIGKYDSNTKQNKLLYTFDKQVSVSSCSLNKEETLLAVSLAQNTRGEERLRPISKCLTLLIEIHPINNTKVLKAVDCRVKVQFLNSETDRRSVLESHLLLLTEDGYVDLYHVLLTKQEGYRVVMANPDHLTKTAERIVEDFNWVQWDGHTQRLYYLTHNVKFLMRCVQFYPSHNCETVLELPLDLPANPFRTVKFVNLGFDHYHVEKAEQEPVRMEVFTNRIVGSMCVCYSQPIKEQEVIYTVLLVHKDCSRAFRVSLGSDQSQQKATQFHPLFIPIGYFILVYLQGYFLHCINTRQQEMLCHSLFLSGPDVDLGLQCQSANITVLHAEEESNGSLLDLATGRIHSAELSPAYLLQILRADPPSRCPSGESEPQRLAALHCLLVYMGNNPNLELKIIEWLCDNVNPFESFDQIQEFILASLYRISYEKSLSLDKVLPYSSVCDKKEIPVCLSKVPGVSCTTDLHTECVFKGKRSERKPSSHMTHMQENTKKVLSTVDTWCLDKKLVPLFQEEDQQQRALIGLTVDKLREHLNRHLPRLGKKKIDSLVVNYVAKLLELIRHMLESVWLKSKLGPCVLCLTQQGSPAEWSVFHFMFRILEATRGLCLPLPPGYHTLLSVFAVRVLPHHTFLQYIDHGVLQLTETFLSRLMTDLDNSDANERLKFSVLKRLPEPMEQRIYHMWDHPVSSASISRNYVRTLLEKHSKNKGFAFTGRDKPGFRPEFLPLTYLAKVLSDIEEQALNPFEEQENVDARFVEETALKQTLILLGYEEK
;
A
#
# COMPACT_ATOMS: atom_id res chain seq x y z
N MET A 1 -12.08 8.55 13.07
CA MET A 1 -11.29 7.78 12.07
C MET A 1 -11.40 8.31 10.64
N LEU A 2 -12.61 8.58 10.10
CA LEU A 2 -12.77 9.18 8.76
C LEU A 2 -12.82 10.71 8.83
N LYS A 3 -12.40 11.36 7.75
CA LYS A 3 -12.58 12.78 7.49
C LYS A 3 -13.50 12.94 6.29
N PHE A 4 -14.50 13.81 6.43
CA PHE A 4 -15.42 14.17 5.35
C PHE A 4 -15.03 15.52 4.77
N LYS A 5 -14.77 15.55 3.47
CA LYS A 5 -14.53 16.79 2.72
C LYS A 5 -15.74 17.06 1.85
N GLN A 6 -16.45 18.15 2.11
CA GLN A 6 -17.61 18.56 1.32
C GLN A 6 -17.18 18.89 -0.11
N LYS A 7 -17.76 18.19 -1.09
CA LYS A 7 -17.57 18.40 -2.54
C LYS A 7 -18.65 19.29 -3.14
N PHE A 8 -19.90 19.13 -2.69
CA PHE A 8 -21.06 19.84 -3.21
C PHE A 8 -22.06 20.17 -2.10
N ASP A 9 -22.75 21.30 -2.23
CA ASP A 9 -23.86 21.70 -1.35
C ASP A 9 -24.99 22.33 -2.16
N LEU A 10 -26.13 21.64 -2.17
CA LEU A 10 -27.32 22.02 -2.93
C LEU A 10 -27.81 23.43 -2.59
N HIS A 11 -27.82 23.80 -1.32
CA HIS A 11 -28.31 25.11 -0.89
C HIS A 11 -27.33 26.22 -1.32
N ARG A 12 -26.02 25.99 -1.12
CA ARG A 12 -25.02 26.99 -1.46
C ARG A 12 -24.86 27.18 -2.98
N GLU A 13 -24.82 26.09 -3.74
CA GLU A 13 -24.40 26.10 -5.15
C GLU A 13 -25.56 26.15 -6.14
N VAL A 14 -26.75 25.69 -5.74
CA VAL A 14 -27.94 25.65 -6.61
C VAL A 14 -29.00 26.62 -6.14
N GLU A 15 -29.47 26.52 -4.88
CA GLU A 15 -30.57 27.36 -4.38
C GLU A 15 -30.25 28.86 -4.47
N SER A 16 -29.04 29.24 -4.05
CA SER A 16 -28.61 30.65 -4.08
C SER A 16 -28.56 31.24 -5.49
N ASP A 17 -28.20 30.45 -6.50
CA ASP A 17 -28.15 30.87 -7.90
C ASP A 17 -29.55 30.94 -8.53
N ILE A 18 -30.43 29.98 -8.22
CA ILE A 18 -31.83 30.00 -8.66
C ILE A 18 -32.54 31.23 -8.11
N LEU A 19 -32.42 31.51 -6.81
CA LEU A 19 -33.02 32.68 -6.20
C LEU A 19 -32.54 33.98 -6.86
N ARG A 20 -31.23 34.10 -7.14
CA ARG A 20 -30.68 35.27 -7.86
C ARG A 20 -31.29 35.43 -9.26
N LYS A 21 -31.41 34.32 -10.01
CA LYS A 21 -31.99 34.31 -11.37
C LYS A 21 -33.49 34.57 -11.37
N GLU A 22 -34.24 34.03 -10.42
CA GLU A 22 -35.69 34.26 -10.34
C GLU A 22 -36.03 35.69 -9.89
N VAL A 23 -35.26 36.27 -8.96
CA VAL A 23 -35.42 37.68 -8.55
C VAL A 23 -35.19 38.64 -9.73
N SER A 24 -34.25 38.32 -10.61
CA SER A 24 -33.95 39.14 -11.79
C SER A 24 -34.99 39.00 -12.91
N VAL A 25 -35.70 37.87 -12.99
CA VAL A 25 -36.71 37.61 -14.03
C VAL A 25 -38.13 38.02 -13.60
N CYS A 26 -38.52 37.80 -12.34
CA CYS A 26 -39.94 37.85 -11.97
C CYS A 26 -40.48 39.23 -11.51
N ARG A 27 -39.68 40.23 -11.14
CA ARG A 27 -40.18 41.49 -10.51
C ARG A 27 -41.17 41.28 -9.34
N VAL A 28 -41.23 40.08 -8.75
CA VAL A 28 -42.09 39.75 -7.61
C VAL A 28 -41.28 39.98 -6.34
N LYS A 29 -41.77 40.86 -5.46
CA LYS A 29 -41.10 41.27 -4.21
C LYS A 29 -41.13 40.23 -3.10
N GLU A 30 -41.84 39.11 -3.28
CA GLU A 30 -42.06 38.10 -2.25
C GLU A 30 -41.86 36.69 -2.82
N TYR A 31 -40.59 36.33 -3.07
CA TYR A 31 -40.19 34.92 -3.16
C TYR A 31 -39.32 34.62 -1.93
N SER A 32 -39.97 34.54 -0.76
CA SER A 32 -39.33 34.37 0.55
C SER A 32 -39.51 32.97 1.15
N GLY A 33 -40.15 32.05 0.42
CA GLY A 33 -40.29 30.65 0.83
C GLY A 33 -39.05 29.82 0.48
N ALA A 34 -38.68 28.88 1.35
CA ALA A 34 -37.63 27.89 1.07
C ALA A 34 -37.97 27.10 -0.21
N LEU A 35 -37.01 26.99 -1.13
CA LEU A 35 -37.21 26.23 -2.36
C LEU A 35 -37.12 24.73 -2.05
N ASP A 36 -38.18 23.97 -2.39
CA ASP A 36 -38.15 22.50 -2.33
C ASP A 36 -37.35 21.97 -3.53
N ILE A 37 -36.00 21.97 -3.39
CA ILE A 37 -35.06 21.49 -4.39
C ILE A 37 -34.68 20.05 -4.07
N ARG A 38 -34.72 19.18 -5.08
CA ARG A 38 -34.43 17.74 -4.93
C ARG A 38 -33.49 17.26 -6.01
N ILE A 39 -32.43 16.56 -5.61
CA ILE A 39 -31.49 15.90 -6.53
C ILE A 39 -32.18 14.68 -7.13
N LEU A 40 -32.20 14.58 -8.46
CA LEU A 40 -32.87 13.51 -9.20
C LEU A 40 -31.90 12.42 -9.66
N ASN A 41 -30.71 12.78 -10.14
CA ASN A 41 -29.70 11.83 -10.61
C ASN A 41 -28.31 12.50 -10.67
N ILE A 42 -27.26 11.69 -10.77
CA ILE A 42 -25.88 12.12 -11.03
C ILE A 42 -25.39 11.38 -12.27
N GLU A 43 -25.05 12.12 -13.31
CA GLU A 43 -24.61 11.56 -14.60
C GLU A 43 -23.11 11.22 -14.58
N ARG A 44 -22.66 10.43 -15.56
CA ARG A 44 -21.26 9.97 -15.70
C ARG A 44 -20.23 11.11 -15.73
N ASP A 45 -20.61 12.28 -16.23
CA ASP A 45 -19.76 13.47 -16.31
C ASP A 45 -19.65 14.24 -14.98
N GLY A 46 -20.28 13.74 -13.91
CA GLY A 46 -20.41 14.40 -12.62
C GLY A 46 -21.54 15.43 -12.56
N GLY A 47 -22.30 15.59 -13.65
CA GLY A 47 -23.43 16.50 -13.72
C GLY A 47 -24.57 16.10 -12.78
N ILE A 48 -24.99 17.01 -11.90
CA ILE A 48 -26.05 16.76 -10.93
C ILE A 48 -27.37 17.27 -11.51
N LEU A 49 -28.30 16.35 -11.77
CA LEU A 49 -29.66 16.69 -12.19
C LEU A 49 -30.52 16.94 -10.96
N TYR A 50 -31.27 18.04 -10.96
CA TYR A 50 -32.16 18.39 -9.86
C TYR A 50 -33.48 18.97 -10.37
N SER A 51 -34.48 18.96 -9.50
CA SER A 51 -35.77 19.64 -9.74
C SER A 51 -36.12 20.58 -8.62
N TRP A 52 -36.93 21.59 -8.95
CA TRP A 52 -37.49 22.50 -7.97
C TRP A 52 -38.87 22.98 -8.40
N LYS A 53 -39.64 23.47 -7.44
CA LYS A 53 -40.90 24.17 -7.68
C LYS A 53 -40.61 25.64 -8.01
N GLY A 54 -40.87 26.05 -9.24
CA GLY A 54 -40.62 27.42 -9.68
C GLY A 54 -41.72 28.41 -9.27
N ALA A 55 -41.37 29.70 -9.37
CA ALA A 55 -42.22 30.83 -9.77
C ALA A 55 -43.76 30.68 -9.66
N THR A 56 -44.23 29.91 -10.64
CA THR A 56 -45.59 29.85 -11.13
C THR A 56 -46.29 28.56 -10.69
N GLY A 57 -45.71 27.84 -9.71
CA GLY A 57 -46.20 26.54 -9.28
C GLY A 57 -45.85 25.39 -10.24
N THR A 58 -44.97 25.62 -11.20
CA THR A 58 -44.52 24.61 -12.17
C THR A 58 -43.29 23.87 -11.67
N THR A 59 -43.15 22.58 -12.03
CA THR A 59 -41.92 21.83 -11.76
C THR A 59 -40.89 22.15 -12.84
N ARG A 60 -39.64 22.46 -12.44
CA ARG A 60 -38.52 22.71 -13.35
C ARG A 60 -37.41 21.70 -13.11
N ILE A 61 -36.67 21.36 -14.17
CA ILE A 61 -35.51 20.47 -14.13
C ILE A 61 -34.28 21.25 -14.58
N GLY A 62 -33.19 21.13 -13.82
CA GLY A 62 -31.90 21.74 -14.11
C GLY A 62 -30.75 20.77 -13.95
N LYS A 63 -29.60 21.16 -14.50
CA LYS A 63 -28.30 20.49 -14.35
C LYS A 63 -27.31 21.44 -13.71
N TYR A 64 -26.61 20.96 -12.70
CA TYR A 64 -25.39 21.58 -12.18
C TYR A 64 -24.19 20.86 -12.76
N ASP A 65 -23.31 21.59 -13.44
CA ASP A 65 -22.05 21.07 -13.95
C ASP A 65 -20.96 21.30 -12.90
N SER A 66 -20.38 20.22 -12.37
CA SER A 66 -19.33 20.27 -11.35
C SER A 66 -18.03 20.90 -11.84
N ASN A 67 -17.75 20.83 -13.15
CA ASN A 67 -16.51 21.34 -13.75
C ASN A 67 -16.59 22.85 -13.96
N THR A 68 -17.69 23.33 -14.54
CA THR A 68 -17.89 24.77 -14.80
C THR A 68 -18.50 25.52 -13.60
N LYS A 69 -19.06 24.79 -12.63
CA LYS A 69 -19.81 25.30 -11.48
C LYS A 69 -21.01 26.17 -11.88
N GLN A 70 -21.66 25.82 -12.99
CA GLN A 70 -22.82 26.55 -13.51
C GLN A 70 -24.10 25.73 -13.44
N ASN A 71 -25.21 26.44 -13.19
CA ASN A 71 -26.55 25.89 -13.26
C ASN A 71 -27.21 26.21 -14.60
N LYS A 72 -27.72 25.17 -15.27
CA LYS A 72 -28.45 25.26 -16.53
C LYS A 72 -29.89 24.76 -16.33
N LEU A 73 -30.88 25.58 -16.69
CA LEU A 73 -32.27 25.15 -16.79
C LEU A 73 -32.42 24.27 -18.04
N LEU A 74 -32.97 23.06 -17.88
CA LEU A 74 -33.16 22.11 -18.98
C LEU A 74 -34.61 22.12 -19.48
N TYR A 75 -35.59 22.06 -18.57
CA TYR A 75 -36.99 21.93 -18.94
C TYR A 75 -37.93 22.49 -17.85
N THR A 76 -39.11 22.97 -18.25
CA THR A 76 -40.17 23.47 -17.36
C THR A 76 -41.48 22.77 -17.74
N PHE A 77 -42.13 22.11 -16.77
CA PHE A 77 -43.45 21.52 -16.95
C PHE A 77 -44.55 22.57 -16.84
N ASP A 78 -45.68 22.36 -17.52
CA ASP A 78 -46.84 23.26 -17.45
C ASP A 78 -47.60 23.16 -16.12
N LYS A 79 -47.35 22.09 -15.35
CA LYS A 79 -48.02 21.79 -14.08
C LYS A 79 -47.01 21.29 -13.04
N GLN A 80 -47.44 21.26 -11.79
CA GLN A 80 -46.67 20.60 -10.74
C GLN A 80 -46.71 19.08 -10.94
N VAL A 81 -45.56 18.47 -11.20
CA VAL A 81 -45.39 17.02 -11.36
C VAL A 81 -44.34 16.50 -10.37
N SER A 82 -44.46 15.22 -10.01
CA SER A 82 -43.52 14.55 -9.10
C SER A 82 -42.54 13.70 -9.91
N VAL A 83 -41.29 14.15 -10.02
CA VAL A 83 -40.26 13.46 -10.81
C VAL A 83 -39.56 12.39 -9.96
N SER A 84 -39.65 11.14 -10.39
CA SER A 84 -39.10 9.97 -9.66
C SER A 84 -37.76 9.45 -10.19
N SER A 85 -37.47 9.72 -11.47
CA SER A 85 -36.22 9.38 -12.14
C SER A 85 -36.03 10.28 -13.36
N CYS A 86 -34.78 10.58 -13.68
CA CYS A 86 -34.43 11.51 -14.75
C CYS A 86 -33.02 11.19 -15.26
N SER A 87 -32.82 11.24 -16.57
CA SER A 87 -31.50 11.12 -17.18
C SER A 87 -31.39 11.96 -18.45
N LEU A 88 -30.17 12.40 -18.75
CA LEU A 88 -29.84 13.27 -19.87
C LEU A 88 -28.90 12.55 -20.85
N ASN A 89 -29.13 12.69 -22.16
CA ASN A 89 -28.19 12.17 -23.14
C ASN A 89 -26.89 13.01 -23.19
N LYS A 90 -25.84 12.44 -23.77
CA LYS A 90 -24.51 13.06 -23.86
C LYS A 90 -24.52 14.43 -24.54
N GLU A 91 -25.35 14.64 -25.56
CA GLU A 91 -25.44 15.89 -26.32
C GLU A 91 -26.31 16.96 -25.62
N GLU A 92 -26.95 16.62 -24.50
CA GLU A 92 -27.90 17.48 -23.78
C GLU A 92 -29.10 17.95 -24.63
N THR A 93 -29.58 17.09 -25.54
CA THR A 93 -30.69 17.37 -26.48
C THR A 93 -31.97 16.62 -26.13
N LEU A 94 -31.85 15.49 -25.42
CA LEU A 94 -32.94 14.62 -24.99
C LEU A 94 -32.94 14.45 -23.47
N LEU A 95 -34.13 14.57 -22.88
CA LEU A 95 -34.38 14.35 -21.46
C LEU A 95 -35.38 13.21 -21.29
N ALA A 96 -34.98 12.15 -20.58
CA ALA A 96 -35.87 11.07 -20.19
C ALA A 96 -36.33 11.30 -18.74
N VAL A 97 -37.64 11.24 -18.50
CA VAL A 97 -38.22 11.53 -17.18
C VAL A 97 -39.31 10.53 -16.82
N SER A 98 -39.25 9.97 -15.62
CA SER A 98 -40.32 9.14 -15.04
C SER A 98 -41.07 9.93 -13.98
N LEU A 99 -42.38 10.09 -14.15
CA LEU A 99 -43.25 10.86 -13.28
C LEU A 99 -44.07 9.90 -12.39
N ALA A 100 -44.02 10.13 -11.07
CA ALA A 100 -44.89 9.45 -10.11
C ALA A 100 -46.21 10.22 -9.98
N GLN A 101 -47.33 9.52 -10.09
CA GLN A 101 -48.65 10.14 -9.94
C GLN A 101 -49.20 9.89 -8.53
N ASN A 102 -49.22 10.94 -7.71
CA ASN A 102 -49.79 10.88 -6.35
C ASN A 102 -51.29 11.23 -6.40
N THR A 103 -52.16 10.22 -6.29
CA THR A 103 -53.60 10.38 -6.12
C THR A 103 -53.93 10.82 -4.68
N ARG A 104 -53.66 12.09 -4.36
CA ARG A 104 -54.11 12.71 -3.08
C ARG A 104 -55.41 13.51 -3.21
N GLY A 105 -56.09 13.50 -4.36
CA GLY A 105 -57.35 14.22 -4.61
C GLY A 105 -58.53 13.28 -4.95
N GLU A 106 -59.74 13.68 -4.54
CA GLU A 106 -61.02 12.97 -4.62
C GLU A 106 -61.57 12.67 -6.04
N GLU A 107 -60.73 12.49 -7.06
CA GLU A 107 -61.19 12.10 -8.41
C GLU A 107 -61.18 10.57 -8.58
N ARG A 108 -62.21 9.92 -8.02
CA ARG A 108 -62.36 8.46 -7.93
C ARG A 108 -62.73 7.71 -9.22
N LEU A 109 -62.58 8.28 -10.41
CA LEU A 109 -63.19 7.69 -11.64
C LEU A 109 -62.33 7.74 -12.92
N ARG A 110 -61.01 7.51 -12.86
CA ARG A 110 -60.22 7.09 -14.05
C ARG A 110 -59.14 6.07 -13.65
N PRO A 111 -58.92 4.98 -14.42
CA PRO A 111 -57.72 4.16 -14.26
C PRO A 111 -56.54 4.97 -14.76
N ILE A 112 -55.84 5.67 -13.85
CA ILE A 112 -54.68 6.47 -14.20
C ILE A 112 -53.44 5.69 -13.76
N SER A 113 -52.56 5.38 -14.71
CA SER A 113 -51.29 4.70 -14.48
C SER A 113 -50.47 5.40 -13.39
N LYS A 114 -49.98 4.66 -12.39
CA LYS A 114 -49.20 5.23 -11.27
C LYS A 114 -47.88 5.88 -11.70
N CYS A 115 -47.28 5.42 -12.80
CA CYS A 115 -46.04 5.97 -13.35
C CYS A 115 -46.19 6.28 -14.84
N LEU A 116 -45.77 7.48 -15.25
CA LEU A 116 -45.73 7.92 -16.63
C LEU A 116 -44.29 8.27 -17.02
N THR A 117 -43.74 7.59 -18.03
CA THR A 117 -42.37 7.79 -18.50
C THR A 117 -42.36 8.50 -19.85
N LEU A 118 -41.62 9.60 -19.93
CA LEU A 118 -41.57 10.52 -21.07
C LEU A 118 -40.15 10.64 -21.62
N LEU A 119 -40.06 10.81 -22.94
CA LEU A 119 -38.86 11.28 -23.63
C LEU A 119 -39.14 12.65 -24.25
N ILE A 120 -38.32 13.64 -23.91
CA ILE A 120 -38.54 15.05 -24.22
C ILE A 120 -37.35 15.57 -25.02
N GLU A 121 -37.61 16.20 -26.17
CA GLU A 121 -36.62 17.02 -26.86
C GLU A 121 -36.51 18.38 -26.16
N ILE A 122 -35.31 18.73 -25.68
CA ILE A 122 -35.07 19.96 -24.91
C ILE A 122 -34.27 21.01 -25.69
N HIS A 123 -33.62 20.65 -26.81
CA HIS A 123 -32.85 21.59 -27.62
C HIS A 123 -32.97 21.34 -29.14
N PRO A 124 -33.98 21.94 -29.82
CA PRO A 124 -35.02 22.83 -29.30
C PRO A 124 -36.14 22.08 -28.57
N ILE A 125 -36.88 22.77 -27.69
CA ILE A 125 -38.09 22.22 -27.06
C ILE A 125 -39.16 22.08 -28.13
N ASN A 126 -39.45 20.85 -28.56
CA ASN A 126 -40.32 20.62 -29.71
C ASN A 126 -41.31 19.47 -29.51
N ASN A 127 -40.86 18.35 -28.92
CA ASN A 127 -41.65 17.13 -28.86
C ASN A 127 -41.54 16.43 -27.50
N THR A 128 -42.64 15.81 -27.07
CA THR A 128 -42.72 14.95 -25.89
C THR A 128 -43.41 13.66 -26.26
N LYS A 129 -42.76 12.53 -26.02
CA LYS A 129 -43.27 11.19 -26.35
C LYS A 129 -43.43 10.37 -25.09
N VAL A 130 -44.57 9.69 -24.97
CA VAL A 130 -44.82 8.74 -23.89
C VAL A 130 -44.16 7.42 -24.25
N LEU A 131 -43.17 7.00 -23.46
CA LEU A 131 -42.50 5.71 -23.63
C LEU A 131 -43.29 4.57 -22.98
N LYS A 132 -43.76 4.80 -21.75
CA LYS A 132 -44.45 3.78 -20.94
C LYS A 132 -45.40 4.44 -19.94
N ALA A 133 -46.57 3.86 -19.76
CA ALA A 133 -47.57 4.26 -18.77
C ALA A 133 -48.02 2.99 -18.02
N VAL A 134 -47.55 2.82 -16.78
CA VAL A 134 -47.65 1.56 -16.02
C VAL A 134 -47.96 1.82 -14.55
N ASP A 135 -48.40 0.79 -13.85
CA ASP A 135 -48.72 0.84 -12.42
C ASP A 135 -47.55 0.49 -11.49
N CYS A 136 -46.35 0.30 -12.06
CA CYS A 136 -45.11 0.00 -11.36
C CYS A 136 -44.09 1.15 -11.53
N ARG A 137 -43.04 1.19 -10.69
CA ARG A 137 -41.98 2.21 -10.83
C ARG A 137 -41.14 1.95 -12.08
N VAL A 138 -40.73 3.05 -12.72
CA VAL A 138 -39.83 3.03 -13.87
C VAL A 138 -38.63 3.93 -13.61
N LYS A 139 -37.44 3.43 -13.88
CA LYS A 139 -36.17 4.17 -13.85
C LYS A 139 -35.61 4.30 -15.26
N VAL A 140 -34.99 5.44 -15.53
CA VAL A 140 -34.47 5.79 -16.86
C VAL A 140 -32.98 6.15 -16.77
N GLN A 141 -32.17 5.67 -17.71
CA GLN A 141 -30.75 5.97 -17.75
C GLN A 141 -30.21 5.95 -19.18
N PHE A 142 -29.60 7.04 -19.63
CA PHE A 142 -28.93 7.08 -20.94
C PHE A 142 -27.56 6.38 -20.89
N LEU A 143 -27.19 5.75 -22.01
CA LEU A 143 -25.85 5.24 -22.26
C LEU A 143 -25.00 6.31 -22.94
N ASN A 144 -23.74 6.44 -22.53
CA ASN A 144 -22.80 7.42 -23.09
C ASN A 144 -21.79 6.74 -24.03
N SER A 145 -21.95 6.91 -25.34
CA SER A 145 -20.97 6.39 -26.32
C SER A 145 -19.74 7.31 -26.43
N GLU A 146 -18.55 6.74 -26.68
CA GLU A 146 -17.35 7.53 -27.02
C GLU A 146 -17.39 7.98 -28.47
N THR A 147 -16.80 9.15 -28.76
CA THR A 147 -16.92 9.82 -30.05
C THR A 147 -16.25 9.02 -31.16
N ASP A 148 -17.02 8.20 -31.86
CA ASP A 148 -16.74 7.93 -33.26
C ASP A 148 -17.40 9.04 -34.07
N ARG A 149 -16.69 9.65 -35.02
CA ARG A 149 -17.17 10.83 -35.79
C ARG A 149 -18.48 10.58 -36.58
N ARG A 150 -18.98 9.33 -36.56
CA ARG A 150 -20.21 8.85 -37.20
C ARG A 150 -21.41 8.67 -36.24
N SER A 151 -21.21 8.74 -34.91
CA SER A 151 -22.21 8.37 -33.88
C SER A 151 -23.15 9.48 -33.40
N VAL A 152 -23.02 10.72 -33.89
CA VAL A 152 -23.77 11.91 -33.41
C VAL A 152 -25.30 11.81 -33.65
N LEU A 153 -25.76 10.76 -34.32
CA LEU A 153 -27.15 10.57 -34.75
C LEU A 153 -27.86 9.42 -34.02
N GLU A 154 -27.30 8.85 -32.96
CA GLU A 154 -27.95 7.79 -32.19
C GLU A 154 -27.75 7.97 -30.68
N SER A 155 -28.83 7.82 -29.92
CA SER A 155 -28.83 7.81 -28.46
C SER A 155 -29.50 6.54 -27.96
N HIS A 156 -29.01 6.00 -26.86
CA HIS A 156 -29.46 4.73 -26.31
C HIS A 156 -29.96 4.95 -24.88
N LEU A 157 -31.18 4.52 -24.60
CA LEU A 157 -31.85 4.74 -23.32
C LEU A 157 -32.27 3.41 -22.70
N LEU A 158 -31.84 3.17 -21.46
CA LEU A 158 -32.30 2.06 -20.65
C LEU A 158 -33.57 2.46 -19.90
N LEU A 159 -34.58 1.59 -19.98
CA LEU A 159 -35.83 1.69 -19.24
C LEU A 159 -35.94 0.47 -18.31
N LEU A 160 -35.85 0.70 -17.00
CA LEU A 160 -35.91 -0.38 -16.01
C LEU A 160 -37.24 -0.30 -15.27
N THR A 161 -37.96 -1.41 -15.23
CA THR A 161 -39.29 -1.49 -14.60
C THR A 161 -39.28 -2.35 -13.35
N GLU A 162 -40.09 -1.98 -12.37
CA GLU A 162 -40.24 -2.73 -11.11
C GLU A 162 -40.88 -4.11 -11.32
N ASP A 163 -41.48 -4.37 -12.48
CA ASP A 163 -41.95 -5.70 -12.87
C ASP A 163 -40.81 -6.65 -13.30
N GLY A 164 -39.55 -6.23 -13.18
CA GLY A 164 -38.38 -7.09 -13.43
C GLY A 164 -37.89 -7.10 -14.87
N TYR A 165 -38.17 -6.05 -15.66
CA TYR A 165 -37.72 -5.96 -17.06
C TYR A 165 -36.84 -4.74 -17.35
N VAL A 166 -35.82 -4.93 -18.19
CA VAL A 166 -34.99 -3.86 -18.74
C VAL A 166 -35.13 -3.82 -20.26
N ASP A 167 -35.66 -2.71 -20.76
CA ASP A 167 -35.81 -2.42 -22.18
C ASP A 167 -34.72 -1.42 -22.62
N LEU A 168 -34.01 -1.71 -23.72
CA LEU A 168 -33.06 -0.81 -24.37
C LEU A 168 -33.74 -0.14 -25.58
N TYR A 169 -33.90 1.17 -25.52
CA TYR A 169 -34.46 1.98 -26.60
C TYR A 169 -33.35 2.56 -27.47
N HIS A 170 -33.40 2.25 -28.77
CA HIS A 170 -32.58 2.88 -29.78
C HIS A 170 -33.28 4.13 -30.32
N VAL A 171 -32.72 5.31 -30.01
CA VAL A 171 -33.26 6.62 -30.39
C VAL A 171 -32.43 7.20 -31.52
N LEU A 172 -32.96 7.13 -32.74
CA LEU A 172 -32.35 7.74 -33.92
C LEU A 172 -32.58 9.26 -33.91
N LEU A 173 -31.51 10.01 -34.10
CA LEU A 173 -31.46 11.46 -34.15
C LEU A 173 -31.15 11.94 -35.56
N THR A 174 -31.64 13.12 -35.92
CA THR A 174 -31.40 13.79 -37.20
C THR A 174 -31.09 15.25 -36.99
N LYS A 175 -30.27 15.83 -37.88
CA LYS A 175 -29.96 17.26 -37.86
C LYS A 175 -30.95 18.01 -38.74
N GLN A 176 -31.76 18.87 -38.14
CA GLN A 176 -32.61 19.85 -38.82
C GLN A 176 -31.93 21.23 -38.85
N GLU A 177 -32.12 21.97 -39.94
CA GLU A 177 -31.63 23.35 -40.11
C GLU A 177 -30.11 23.53 -39.84
N GLY A 178 -29.30 22.47 -39.98
CA GLY A 178 -27.84 22.52 -39.84
C GLY A 178 -27.29 22.49 -38.40
N TYR A 179 -28.10 22.77 -37.37
CA TYR A 179 -27.63 22.82 -35.96
C TYR A 179 -28.58 22.19 -34.93
N ARG A 180 -29.84 21.88 -35.27
CA ARG A 180 -30.82 21.32 -34.33
C ARG A 180 -30.80 19.80 -34.41
N VAL A 181 -30.71 19.11 -33.28
CA VAL A 181 -30.74 17.64 -33.22
C VAL A 181 -32.10 17.20 -32.67
N VAL A 182 -32.88 16.48 -33.48
CA VAL A 182 -34.24 16.03 -33.15
C VAL A 182 -34.42 14.55 -33.47
N MET A 183 -35.42 13.90 -32.90
CA MET A 183 -35.72 12.49 -33.17
C MET A 183 -36.15 12.29 -34.63
N ALA A 184 -35.52 11.33 -35.32
CA ALA A 184 -35.76 11.06 -36.73
C ALA A 184 -37.16 10.50 -37.01
N ASN A 185 -37.68 9.64 -36.12
CA ASN A 185 -38.95 8.93 -36.24
C ASN A 185 -39.56 8.62 -34.87
N PRO A 186 -40.19 9.61 -34.21
CA PRO A 186 -40.63 9.43 -32.83
C PRO A 186 -41.80 8.45 -32.66
N ASP A 187 -42.57 8.15 -33.72
CA ASP A 187 -43.70 7.20 -33.65
C ASP A 187 -43.27 5.74 -33.74
N HIS A 188 -42.02 5.47 -34.13
CA HIS A 188 -41.44 4.13 -34.22
C HIS A 188 -40.67 3.71 -32.96
N LEU A 189 -40.51 4.61 -31.98
CA LEU A 189 -39.66 4.40 -30.80
C LEU A 189 -40.05 3.17 -29.97
N THR A 190 -41.34 2.87 -29.86
CA THR A 190 -41.82 1.71 -29.09
C THR A 190 -41.58 0.38 -29.82
N LYS A 191 -41.35 0.42 -31.14
CA LYS A 191 -41.04 -0.77 -31.95
C LYS A 191 -39.54 -1.08 -31.98
N THR A 192 -38.69 -0.12 -31.59
CA THR A 192 -37.23 -0.26 -31.55
C THR A 192 -36.69 -0.58 -30.16
N ALA A 193 -37.56 -0.89 -29.20
CA ALA A 193 -37.16 -1.32 -27.86
C ALA A 193 -36.77 -2.81 -27.87
N GLU A 194 -35.55 -3.11 -27.46
CA GLU A 194 -35.06 -4.48 -27.27
C GLU A 194 -35.12 -4.85 -25.79
N ARG A 195 -35.65 -6.03 -25.47
CA ARG A 195 -35.65 -6.56 -24.11
C ARG A 195 -34.28 -7.20 -23.82
N ILE A 196 -33.53 -6.62 -22.87
CA ILE A 196 -32.17 -7.10 -22.53
C ILE A 196 -32.17 -8.01 -21.30
N VAL A 197 -33.02 -7.70 -20.32
CA VAL A 197 -33.08 -8.44 -19.05
C VAL A 197 -34.53 -8.71 -18.67
N GLU A 198 -34.80 -9.91 -18.16
CA GLU A 198 -36.09 -10.38 -17.68
C GLU A 198 -35.98 -10.96 -16.26
N ASP A 199 -37.08 -10.93 -15.52
CA ASP A 199 -37.29 -11.57 -14.21
C ASP A 199 -36.22 -11.25 -13.14
N PHE A 200 -35.75 -9.99 -13.09
CA PHE A 200 -34.83 -9.56 -12.04
C PHE A 200 -35.55 -9.06 -10.77
N ASN A 201 -34.97 -9.36 -9.61
CA ASN A 201 -35.46 -8.94 -8.29
C ASN A 201 -34.63 -7.80 -7.67
N TRP A 202 -33.43 -7.56 -8.19
CA TRP A 202 -32.51 -6.49 -7.78
C TRP A 202 -31.66 -6.08 -8.97
N VAL A 203 -31.35 -4.79 -9.08
CA VAL A 203 -30.51 -4.25 -10.14
C VAL A 203 -29.67 -3.06 -9.66
N GLN A 204 -28.42 -2.99 -10.12
CA GLN A 204 -27.50 -1.88 -9.90
C GLN A 204 -26.88 -1.42 -11.21
N TRP A 205 -26.88 -0.11 -11.40
CA TRP A 205 -26.20 0.55 -12.52
C TRP A 205 -24.82 1.06 -12.11
N ASP A 206 -23.81 0.83 -12.97
CA ASP A 206 -22.52 1.50 -12.90
C ASP A 206 -22.34 2.38 -14.13
N GLY A 207 -22.50 3.69 -13.96
CA GLY A 207 -22.38 4.68 -15.03
C GLY A 207 -20.95 4.88 -15.54
N HIS A 208 -19.92 4.55 -14.77
CA HIS A 208 -18.52 4.72 -15.17
C HIS A 208 -18.11 3.65 -16.18
N THR A 209 -18.43 2.38 -15.88
CA THR A 209 -18.12 1.24 -16.76
C THR A 209 -19.22 0.88 -17.74
N GLN A 210 -20.41 1.47 -17.58
CA GLN A 210 -21.63 1.08 -18.29
C GLN A 210 -21.92 -0.40 -18.15
N ARG A 211 -21.99 -0.84 -16.90
CA ARG A 211 -22.35 -2.19 -16.52
C ARG A 211 -23.66 -2.19 -15.76
N LEU A 212 -24.47 -3.20 -16.04
CA LEU A 212 -25.69 -3.48 -15.32
C LEU A 212 -25.53 -4.80 -14.57
N TYR A 213 -25.56 -4.73 -13.24
CA TYR A 213 -25.58 -5.91 -12.39
C TYR A 213 -27.02 -6.19 -12.01
N TYR A 214 -27.49 -7.43 -12.18
CA TYR A 214 -28.85 -7.80 -11.82
C TYR A 214 -28.91 -9.19 -11.19
N LEU A 215 -29.93 -9.42 -10.38
CA LEU A 215 -30.14 -10.67 -9.67
C LEU A 215 -31.45 -11.33 -10.11
N THR A 216 -31.38 -12.59 -10.53
CA THR A 216 -32.55 -13.43 -10.83
C THR A 216 -32.66 -14.58 -9.83
N HIS A 217 -33.88 -15.10 -9.63
CA HIS A 217 -34.13 -16.24 -8.77
C HIS A 217 -34.96 -17.31 -9.48
N ASN A 218 -34.33 -18.45 -9.78
CA ASN A 218 -35.01 -19.63 -10.32
C ASN A 218 -34.96 -20.78 -9.30
N VAL A 219 -33.78 -21.42 -9.15
CA VAL A 219 -33.49 -22.45 -8.14
C VAL A 219 -32.46 -21.95 -7.12
N LYS A 220 -31.52 -21.12 -7.57
CA LYS A 220 -30.53 -20.40 -6.77
C LYS A 220 -30.55 -18.93 -7.21
N PHE A 221 -30.07 -18.05 -6.34
CA PHE A 221 -29.85 -16.65 -6.70
C PHE A 221 -28.62 -16.57 -7.61
N LEU A 222 -28.79 -15.99 -8.80
CA LEU A 222 -27.71 -15.79 -9.76
C LEU A 222 -27.58 -14.30 -10.07
N MET A 223 -26.41 -13.74 -9.74
CA MET A 223 -26.04 -12.38 -10.12
C MET A 223 -25.38 -12.40 -11.48
N ARG A 224 -25.85 -11.58 -12.40
CA ARG A 224 -25.29 -11.42 -13.73
C ARG A 224 -24.79 -9.99 -13.95
N CYS A 225 -23.78 -9.85 -14.80
CA CYS A 225 -23.28 -8.55 -15.25
C CYS A 225 -23.44 -8.45 -16.77
N VAL A 226 -24.18 -7.43 -17.23
CA VAL A 226 -24.24 -7.04 -18.65
C VAL A 226 -23.27 -5.89 -18.87
N GLN A 227 -22.37 -6.02 -19.82
CA GLN A 227 -21.51 -4.93 -20.29
C GLN A 227 -22.14 -4.29 -21.52
N PHE A 228 -22.28 -2.97 -21.52
CA PHE A 228 -22.65 -2.20 -22.71
C PHE A 228 -21.38 -1.66 -23.37
N TYR A 229 -21.19 -1.94 -24.66
CA TYR A 229 -20.03 -1.49 -25.41
C TYR A 229 -20.31 -0.22 -26.21
N PRO A 230 -19.27 0.58 -26.53
CA PRO A 230 -19.41 1.75 -27.41
C PRO A 230 -19.96 1.41 -28.81
N SER A 231 -19.78 0.17 -29.27
CA SER A 231 -20.34 -0.36 -30.52
C SER A 231 -21.83 -0.67 -30.45
N HIS A 232 -22.51 -0.31 -29.35
CA HIS A 232 -23.95 -0.47 -29.12
C HIS A 232 -24.43 -1.91 -28.96
N ASN A 233 -23.51 -2.88 -28.89
CA ASN A 233 -23.80 -4.26 -28.49
C ASN A 233 -23.71 -4.39 -26.97
N CYS A 234 -24.48 -5.30 -26.41
CA CYS A 234 -24.34 -5.71 -25.02
C CYS A 234 -24.11 -7.22 -24.91
N GLU A 235 -23.35 -7.66 -23.91
CA GLU A 235 -23.14 -9.07 -23.63
C GLU A 235 -23.13 -9.32 -22.13
N THR A 236 -23.54 -10.53 -21.73
CA THR A 236 -23.40 -10.97 -20.33
C THR A 236 -21.97 -11.45 -20.11
N VAL A 237 -21.21 -10.74 -19.27
CA VAL A 237 -19.77 -10.97 -19.06
C VAL A 237 -19.45 -11.75 -17.79
N LEU A 238 -20.41 -11.87 -16.86
CA LEU A 238 -20.23 -12.58 -15.60
C LEU A 238 -21.55 -13.19 -15.14
N GLU A 239 -21.48 -14.41 -14.63
CA GLU A 239 -22.52 -15.04 -13.83
C GLU A 239 -21.92 -15.54 -12.51
N LEU A 240 -22.57 -15.25 -11.40
CA LEU A 240 -22.08 -15.55 -10.06
C LEU A 240 -23.22 -16.04 -9.16
N PRO A 241 -23.21 -17.29 -8.70
CA PRO A 241 -24.20 -17.78 -7.74
C PRO A 241 -23.98 -17.12 -6.39
N LEU A 242 -25.08 -16.71 -5.74
CA LEU A 242 -25.07 -16.10 -4.41
C LEU A 242 -25.94 -16.92 -3.46
N ASP A 243 -25.47 -17.08 -2.22
CA ASP A 243 -26.23 -17.71 -1.14
C ASP A 243 -26.99 -16.63 -0.36
N LEU A 244 -28.19 -16.33 -0.83
CA LEU A 244 -29.10 -15.35 -0.23
C LEU A 244 -30.32 -16.04 0.43
N PRO A 245 -30.98 -15.41 1.42
CA PRO A 245 -32.19 -15.95 2.01
C PRO A 245 -33.31 -16.08 0.97
N ALA A 246 -34.26 -17.01 1.18
CA ALA A 246 -35.29 -17.39 0.18
C ALA A 246 -36.16 -16.23 -0.36
N ASN A 247 -36.26 -15.10 0.36
CA ASN A 247 -36.95 -13.88 -0.09
C ASN A 247 -36.13 -12.63 0.27
N PRO A 248 -35.08 -12.30 -0.50
CA PRO A 248 -34.13 -11.24 -0.13
C PRO A 248 -34.71 -9.85 -0.39
N PHE A 249 -35.68 -9.73 -1.30
CA PHE A 249 -36.33 -8.47 -1.67
C PHE A 249 -37.84 -8.67 -1.76
N ARG A 250 -38.61 -7.76 -1.15
CA ARG A 250 -40.09 -7.77 -1.21
C ARG A 250 -40.62 -7.11 -2.50
N THR A 251 -39.86 -6.17 -3.02
CA THR A 251 -40.09 -5.37 -4.23
C THR A 251 -38.76 -5.26 -4.96
N VAL A 252 -38.79 -5.05 -6.27
CA VAL A 252 -37.58 -4.87 -7.06
C VAL A 252 -36.79 -3.66 -6.57
N LYS A 253 -35.49 -3.85 -6.32
CA LYS A 253 -34.60 -2.79 -5.84
C LYS A 253 -33.75 -2.21 -6.95
N PHE A 254 -33.72 -0.88 -7.03
CA PHE A 254 -32.88 -0.10 -7.94
C PHE A 254 -31.75 0.57 -7.16
N VAL A 255 -30.51 0.29 -7.54
CA VAL A 255 -29.32 0.91 -6.95
C VAL A 255 -28.61 1.76 -8.01
N ASN A 256 -28.22 2.99 -7.67
CA ASN A 256 -27.53 3.95 -8.55
C ASN A 256 -28.29 4.32 -9.84
N LEU A 257 -29.62 4.43 -9.78
CA LEU A 257 -30.51 4.77 -10.89
C LEU A 257 -31.35 6.04 -10.61
N GLY A 258 -30.70 7.02 -9.99
CA GLY A 258 -31.33 8.25 -9.50
C GLY A 258 -32.18 8.07 -8.24
N PHE A 259 -32.61 9.18 -7.67
CA PHE A 259 -33.22 9.25 -6.34
C PHE A 259 -34.72 9.53 -6.43
N ASP A 260 -35.54 8.62 -5.90
CA ASP A 260 -36.99 8.79 -5.82
C ASP A 260 -37.39 9.37 -4.46
N HIS A 261 -37.76 10.65 -4.45
CA HIS A 261 -38.18 11.36 -3.24
C HIS A 261 -39.66 11.18 -2.88
N TYR A 262 -40.43 10.50 -3.74
CA TYR A 262 -41.87 10.32 -3.58
C TYR A 262 -42.22 8.90 -3.12
N HIS A 263 -41.28 7.97 -3.25
CA HIS A 263 -41.39 6.60 -2.79
C HIS A 263 -40.25 6.26 -1.81
N VAL A 264 -40.39 6.69 -0.55
CA VAL A 264 -39.48 6.28 0.52
C VAL A 264 -39.96 4.93 1.05
N GLU A 265 -39.35 3.83 0.58
CA GLU A 265 -39.51 2.54 1.25
C GLU A 265 -39.00 2.69 2.67
N LYS A 266 -39.83 2.35 3.66
CA LYS A 266 -39.39 2.38 5.06
C LYS A 266 -38.29 1.32 5.21
N ALA A 267 -37.10 1.73 5.64
CA ALA A 267 -35.94 0.86 5.87
C ALA A 267 -36.24 -0.35 6.78
N GLU A 268 -37.32 -0.28 7.57
CA GLU A 268 -37.90 -1.36 8.38
C GLU A 268 -38.37 -2.60 7.60
N GLN A 269 -38.43 -2.55 6.25
CA GLN A 269 -39.06 -3.60 5.43
C GLN A 269 -38.09 -4.38 4.53
N GLU A 270 -36.80 -4.02 4.51
CA GLU A 270 -35.80 -4.65 3.63
C GLU A 270 -35.13 -5.87 4.29
N PRO A 271 -35.20 -7.07 3.68
CA PRO A 271 -34.54 -8.27 4.22
C PRO A 271 -33.03 -8.32 3.97
N VAL A 272 -32.56 -7.69 2.89
CA VAL A 272 -31.16 -7.70 2.46
C VAL A 272 -30.81 -6.37 1.84
N ARG A 273 -29.66 -5.80 2.21
CA ARG A 273 -29.01 -4.71 1.48
C ARG A 273 -27.82 -5.28 0.72
N MET A 274 -27.75 -5.05 -0.59
CA MET A 274 -26.71 -5.58 -1.47
C MET A 274 -26.18 -4.49 -2.40
N GLU A 275 -24.85 -4.41 -2.52
CA GLU A 275 -24.13 -3.45 -3.36
C GLU A 275 -22.91 -4.14 -4.01
N VAL A 276 -22.65 -3.82 -5.27
CA VAL A 276 -21.49 -4.31 -6.04
C VAL A 276 -20.50 -3.17 -6.17
N PHE A 277 -19.23 -3.40 -5.84
CA PHE A 277 -18.17 -2.42 -6.08
C PHE A 277 -17.08 -2.98 -6.96
N THR A 278 -16.74 -2.21 -7.98
CA THR A 278 -15.59 -2.41 -8.84
C THR A 278 -14.59 -1.27 -8.64
N ASN A 279 -13.30 -1.58 -8.69
CA ASN A 279 -12.24 -0.58 -8.63
C ASN A 279 -11.26 -0.83 -9.78
N ARG A 280 -11.20 0.12 -10.71
CA ARG A 280 -10.36 0.02 -11.91
C ARG A 280 -8.87 0.14 -11.60
N ILE A 281 -8.49 0.97 -10.64
CA ILE A 281 -7.08 1.21 -10.24
C ILE A 281 -6.49 -0.08 -9.65
N VAL A 282 -7.25 -0.74 -8.78
CA VAL A 282 -6.81 -1.97 -8.11
C VAL A 282 -7.13 -3.21 -8.96
N GLY A 283 -8.05 -3.12 -9.92
CA GLY A 283 -8.51 -4.27 -10.70
C GLY A 283 -9.28 -5.29 -9.86
N SER A 284 -10.09 -4.80 -8.92
CA SER A 284 -10.84 -5.64 -7.97
C SER A 284 -12.34 -5.48 -8.15
N MET A 285 -13.07 -6.55 -7.87
CA MET A 285 -14.53 -6.60 -7.82
C MET A 285 -14.94 -7.30 -6.53
N CYS A 286 -15.94 -6.73 -5.87
CA CYS A 286 -16.54 -7.28 -4.67
C CYS A 286 -18.07 -7.12 -4.66
N VAL A 287 -18.73 -8.07 -4.04
CA VAL A 287 -20.18 -8.04 -3.80
C VAL A 287 -20.38 -8.03 -2.30
N CYS A 288 -21.00 -6.97 -1.79
CA CYS A 288 -21.28 -6.80 -0.37
C CYS A 288 -22.76 -6.94 -0.13
N TYR A 289 -23.14 -7.74 0.86
CA TYR A 289 -24.53 -7.79 1.30
C TYR A 289 -24.65 -7.97 2.80
N SER A 290 -25.73 -7.46 3.38
CA SER A 290 -26.01 -7.56 4.81
C SER A 290 -27.44 -7.98 5.08
N GLN A 291 -27.63 -8.65 6.21
CA GLN A 291 -28.94 -8.95 6.78
C GLN A 291 -29.27 -7.92 7.86
N PRO A 292 -30.56 -7.65 8.11
CA PRO A 292 -30.96 -6.73 9.16
C PRO A 292 -30.54 -7.26 10.53
N ILE A 293 -30.44 -6.37 11.52
CA ILE A 293 -30.17 -6.72 12.91
C ILE A 293 -31.17 -7.79 13.38
N LYS A 294 -30.66 -8.95 13.81
CA LYS A 294 -31.43 -10.03 14.43
C LYS A 294 -30.76 -10.41 15.73
N GLU A 295 -31.53 -10.49 16.82
CA GLU A 295 -31.02 -10.93 18.13
C GLU A 295 -29.78 -10.15 18.62
N GLN A 296 -29.74 -8.83 18.37
CA GLN A 296 -28.58 -7.96 18.67
C GLN A 296 -27.29 -8.30 17.90
N GLU A 297 -27.38 -9.08 16.82
CA GLU A 297 -26.27 -9.36 15.93
C GLU A 297 -26.50 -8.77 14.54
N VAL A 298 -25.41 -8.34 13.90
CA VAL A 298 -25.38 -7.93 12.50
C VAL A 298 -24.52 -8.90 11.73
N ILE A 299 -25.04 -9.42 10.62
CA ILE A 299 -24.33 -10.29 9.71
C ILE A 299 -24.19 -9.59 8.36
N TYR A 300 -22.95 -9.47 7.88
CA TYR A 300 -22.67 -9.01 6.53
C TYR A 300 -21.59 -9.86 5.88
N THR A 301 -21.66 -9.97 4.56
CA THR A 301 -20.77 -10.78 3.74
C THR A 301 -20.11 -9.91 2.68
N VAL A 302 -18.81 -10.10 2.52
CA VAL A 302 -17.99 -9.50 1.47
C VAL A 302 -17.46 -10.63 0.60
N LEU A 303 -17.97 -10.73 -0.61
CA LEU A 303 -17.54 -11.68 -1.62
C LEU A 303 -16.52 -11.02 -2.54
N LEU A 304 -15.29 -11.53 -2.58
CA LEU A 304 -14.21 -11.00 -3.39
C LEU A 304 -14.08 -11.86 -4.66
N VAL A 305 -14.78 -11.42 -5.72
CA VAL A 305 -14.88 -12.17 -6.99
C VAL A 305 -13.50 -12.47 -7.57
N HIS A 306 -12.59 -11.50 -7.52
CA HIS A 306 -11.23 -11.64 -8.05
C HIS A 306 -10.31 -12.62 -7.28
N LYS A 307 -10.76 -13.14 -6.13
CA LYS A 307 -10.04 -14.11 -5.28
C LYS A 307 -10.85 -15.40 -5.05
N ASP A 308 -12.02 -15.53 -5.68
CA ASP A 308 -12.94 -16.68 -5.55
C ASP A 308 -13.26 -17.07 -4.09
N CYS A 309 -13.52 -16.06 -3.25
CA CYS A 309 -13.70 -16.27 -1.82
C CYS A 309 -14.79 -15.37 -1.23
N SER A 310 -15.48 -15.91 -0.23
CA SER A 310 -16.51 -15.22 0.53
C SER A 310 -16.12 -15.09 1.99
N ARG A 311 -16.32 -13.92 2.59
CA ARG A 311 -16.17 -13.71 4.04
C ARG A 311 -17.44 -13.19 4.65
N ALA A 312 -18.02 -13.98 5.53
CA ALA A 312 -19.13 -13.54 6.37
C ALA A 312 -18.59 -13.10 7.73
N PHE A 313 -19.07 -11.96 8.19
CA PHE A 313 -18.72 -11.36 9.47
C PHE A 313 -19.98 -11.23 10.30
N ARG A 314 -19.90 -11.64 11.55
CA ARG A 314 -20.96 -11.51 12.55
C ARG A 314 -20.45 -10.67 13.72
N VAL A 315 -21.15 -9.58 13.98
CA VAL A 315 -20.82 -8.57 14.98
C VAL A 315 -21.91 -8.54 16.05
N SER A 316 -21.53 -8.71 17.31
CA SER A 316 -22.46 -8.62 18.45
C SER A 316 -22.55 -7.17 18.94
N LEU A 317 -23.76 -6.63 18.99
CA LEU A 317 -24.05 -5.28 19.47
C LEU A 317 -24.34 -5.38 20.97
N GLY A 318 -23.41 -4.94 21.84
CA GLY A 318 -23.54 -5.09 23.30
C GLY A 318 -24.84 -4.52 23.90
N SER A 319 -25.26 -5.07 25.05
CA SER A 319 -26.55 -4.83 25.71
C SER A 319 -26.76 -3.42 26.29
N ASP A 320 -25.70 -2.62 26.43
CA ASP A 320 -25.67 -1.50 27.38
C ASP A 320 -25.91 -0.11 26.78
N GLN A 321 -26.09 0.00 25.45
CA GLN A 321 -26.45 1.28 24.85
C GLN A 321 -27.97 1.40 24.73
N SER A 322 -28.49 2.43 25.39
CA SER A 322 -29.90 2.80 25.51
C SER A 322 -30.76 2.40 24.31
N GLN A 323 -31.98 1.94 24.61
CA GLN A 323 -33.10 1.62 23.71
C GLN A 323 -33.58 2.80 22.82
N GLN A 324 -32.68 3.63 22.29
CA GLN A 324 -32.96 4.41 21.10
C GLN A 324 -33.12 3.40 19.97
N LYS A 325 -34.38 3.13 19.61
CA LYS A 325 -34.78 2.32 18.45
C LYS A 325 -33.73 2.48 17.36
N ALA A 326 -32.97 1.43 17.07
CA ALA A 326 -32.05 1.42 15.94
C ALA A 326 -32.88 1.76 14.70
N THR A 327 -32.83 3.02 14.24
CA THR A 327 -33.54 3.50 13.05
C THR A 327 -32.90 2.94 11.77
N GLN A 328 -31.81 2.18 11.91
CA GLN A 328 -30.99 1.63 10.82
C GLN A 328 -30.85 0.13 11.03
N PHE A 329 -31.45 -0.66 10.13
CA PHE A 329 -31.36 -2.11 10.16
C PHE A 329 -30.09 -2.63 9.47
N HIS A 330 -29.48 -1.85 8.56
CA HIS A 330 -28.37 -2.29 7.72
C HIS A 330 -27.13 -1.40 7.84
N PRO A 331 -25.92 -1.99 7.86
CA PRO A 331 -24.68 -1.23 7.73
C PRO A 331 -24.55 -0.59 6.33
N LEU A 332 -23.84 0.53 6.26
CA LEU A 332 -23.40 1.17 5.03
C LEU A 332 -22.09 0.53 4.55
N PHE A 333 -21.96 0.28 3.24
CA PHE A 333 -20.71 -0.19 2.63
C PHE A 333 -20.04 0.95 1.86
N ILE A 334 -18.86 1.39 2.28
CA ILE A 334 -18.17 2.53 1.66
C ILE A 334 -16.82 2.05 1.08
N PRO A 335 -16.66 2.05 -0.25
CA PRO A 335 -15.38 1.68 -0.88
C PRO A 335 -14.37 2.83 -0.74
N ILE A 336 -13.17 2.52 -0.24
CA ILE A 336 -12.04 3.46 -0.16
C ILE A 336 -10.77 2.72 -0.62
N GLY A 337 -10.33 2.96 -1.85
CA GLY A 337 -9.20 2.25 -2.45
C GLY A 337 -9.42 0.74 -2.48
N TYR A 338 -8.54 -0.02 -1.81
CA TYR A 338 -8.68 -1.47 -1.62
C TYR A 338 -9.33 -1.85 -0.28
N PHE A 339 -9.85 -0.88 0.47
CA PHE A 339 -10.65 -1.13 1.66
C PHE A 339 -12.14 -1.03 1.36
N ILE A 340 -12.92 -1.86 2.06
CA ILE A 340 -14.37 -1.68 2.18
C ILE A 340 -14.66 -1.35 3.63
N LEU A 341 -15.26 -0.19 3.86
CA LEU A 341 -15.69 0.21 5.19
C LEU A 341 -17.13 -0.25 5.40
N VAL A 342 -17.37 -1.00 6.47
CA VAL A 342 -18.70 -1.40 6.92
C VAL A 342 -19.02 -0.56 8.15
N TYR A 343 -19.96 0.38 8.00
CA TYR A 343 -20.28 1.36 9.01
C TYR A 343 -21.73 1.22 9.48
N LEU A 344 -21.93 1.09 10.79
CA LEU A 344 -23.24 1.18 11.42
C LEU A 344 -23.20 2.28 12.48
N GLN A 345 -23.96 3.35 12.25
CA GLN A 345 -23.87 4.58 13.04
C GLN A 345 -24.17 4.34 14.51
N GLY A 346 -23.26 4.76 15.38
CA GLY A 346 -23.34 4.59 16.84
C GLY A 346 -22.95 3.19 17.35
N TYR A 347 -22.67 2.23 16.47
CA TYR A 347 -22.36 0.86 16.85
C TYR A 347 -20.92 0.47 16.52
N PHE A 348 -20.57 0.39 15.24
CA PHE A 348 -19.24 -0.03 14.80
C PHE A 348 -18.80 0.54 13.45
N LEU A 349 -17.49 0.53 13.23
CA LEU A 349 -16.83 0.75 11.95
C LEU A 349 -15.81 -0.38 11.72
N HIS A 350 -15.98 -1.14 10.64
CA HIS A 350 -15.03 -2.17 10.21
C HIS A 350 -14.39 -1.78 8.89
N CYS A 351 -13.08 -1.54 8.89
CA CYS A 351 -12.28 -1.30 7.70
C CYS A 351 -11.66 -2.62 7.22
N ILE A 352 -12.26 -3.23 6.20
CA ILE A 352 -11.86 -4.55 5.70
C ILE A 352 -10.84 -4.39 4.59
N ASN A 353 -9.66 -4.98 4.78
CA ASN A 353 -8.65 -5.05 3.72
C ASN A 353 -9.03 -6.14 2.72
N THR A 354 -9.47 -5.75 1.53
CA THR A 354 -9.93 -6.71 0.50
C THR A 354 -8.77 -7.37 -0.25
N ARG A 355 -7.55 -6.86 -0.11
CA ARG A 355 -6.38 -7.35 -0.83
C ARG A 355 -5.70 -8.51 -0.11
N GLN A 356 -5.42 -8.33 1.18
CA GLN A 356 -4.76 -9.31 2.06
C GLN A 356 -5.77 -9.97 2.99
N GLN A 357 -6.85 -10.46 2.40
CA GLN A 357 -7.99 -10.98 3.15
C GLN A 357 -7.62 -12.10 4.13
N GLU A 358 -6.63 -12.93 3.82
CA GLU A 358 -6.17 -14.05 4.66
C GLU A 358 -5.78 -13.59 6.07
N MET A 359 -5.28 -12.37 6.19
CA MET A 359 -4.77 -11.78 7.42
C MET A 359 -5.76 -10.76 7.98
N LEU A 360 -6.68 -11.22 8.84
CA LEU A 360 -7.67 -10.37 9.51
C LEU A 360 -7.03 -9.24 10.33
N CYS A 361 -5.80 -9.44 10.83
CA CYS A 361 -5.02 -8.42 11.54
C CYS A 361 -4.61 -7.20 10.70
N HIS A 362 -4.91 -7.17 9.40
CA HIS A 362 -4.78 -5.98 8.56
C HIS A 362 -6.11 -5.22 8.37
N SER A 363 -7.19 -5.70 8.97
CA SER A 363 -8.48 -5.01 9.03
C SER A 363 -8.65 -4.32 10.38
N LEU A 364 -9.20 -3.10 10.37
CA LEU A 364 -9.41 -2.30 11.60
C LEU A 364 -10.87 -2.38 12.02
N PHE A 365 -11.13 -2.70 13.29
CA PHE A 365 -12.48 -2.66 13.84
C PHE A 365 -12.54 -1.71 15.04
N LEU A 366 -13.51 -0.80 15.00
CA LEU A 366 -13.80 0.15 16.06
C LEU A 366 -15.25 -0.04 16.51
N SER A 367 -15.48 0.02 17.82
CA SER A 367 -16.80 -0.06 18.46
C SER A 367 -16.91 0.96 19.60
N GLY A 368 -18.12 1.43 19.90
CA GLY A 368 -18.36 2.37 21.01
C GLY A 368 -18.26 3.86 20.60
N PRO A 369 -17.93 4.78 21.53
CA PRO A 369 -18.03 6.23 21.30
C PRO A 369 -17.05 6.78 20.24
N ASP A 370 -15.99 6.04 19.92
CA ASP A 370 -14.99 6.41 18.89
C ASP A 370 -15.46 6.20 17.44
N VAL A 371 -16.68 5.66 17.27
CA VAL A 371 -17.28 5.34 15.97
C VAL A 371 -17.93 6.55 15.31
N ASP A 372 -18.16 7.65 16.04
CA ASP A 372 -18.83 8.81 15.47
C ASP A 372 -17.99 9.43 14.32
N LEU A 373 -18.54 9.30 13.12
CA LEU A 373 -17.98 9.82 11.89
C LEU A 373 -18.24 11.33 11.71
N GLY A 374 -18.97 11.96 12.64
CA GLY A 374 -19.38 13.37 12.50
C GLY A 374 -20.44 13.59 11.42
N LEU A 375 -21.03 12.50 10.91
CA LEU A 375 -22.18 12.54 10.01
C LEU A 375 -23.43 12.83 10.84
N GLN A 376 -23.94 14.05 10.75
CA GLN A 376 -25.13 14.50 11.48
C GLN A 376 -26.45 13.88 10.98
N CYS A 377 -26.41 13.03 9.94
CA CYS A 377 -27.58 12.46 9.28
C CYS A 377 -27.75 10.97 9.56
N GLN A 378 -28.99 10.48 9.46
CA GLN A 378 -29.32 9.06 9.58
C GLN A 378 -28.81 8.31 8.34
N SER A 379 -28.18 7.14 8.52
CA SER A 379 -27.58 6.34 7.44
C SER A 379 -28.56 5.94 6.33
N ALA A 380 -29.86 5.83 6.63
CA ALA A 380 -30.91 5.56 5.64
C ALA A 380 -31.01 6.65 4.56
N ASN A 381 -30.56 7.87 4.85
CA ASN A 381 -30.54 8.99 3.90
C ASN A 381 -29.19 9.13 3.18
N ILE A 382 -28.20 8.28 3.51
CA ILE A 382 -26.88 8.35 2.93
C ILE A 382 -26.77 7.32 1.79
N THR A 383 -26.55 7.83 0.58
CA THR A 383 -26.27 7.00 -0.59
C THR A 383 -24.78 7.04 -0.91
N VAL A 384 -24.18 5.87 -1.12
CA VAL A 384 -22.78 5.75 -1.52
C VAL A 384 -22.70 5.92 -3.03
N LEU A 385 -22.03 6.97 -3.47
CA LEU A 385 -21.78 7.23 -4.88
C LEU A 385 -20.54 6.45 -5.27
N HIS A 386 -20.72 5.46 -6.14
CA HIS A 386 -19.62 4.69 -6.69
C HIS A 386 -18.84 5.53 -7.70
N ALA A 387 -17.53 5.63 -7.52
CA ALA A 387 -16.61 6.32 -8.42
C ALA A 387 -15.39 5.42 -8.64
N GLU A 388 -15.28 4.80 -9.82
CA GLU A 388 -14.16 3.89 -10.12
C GLU A 388 -12.80 4.58 -10.25
N GLU A 389 -12.80 5.88 -10.59
CA GLU A 389 -11.60 6.64 -10.90
C GLU A 389 -11.01 7.36 -9.68
N GLU A 390 -11.74 7.37 -8.55
CA GLU A 390 -11.30 8.00 -7.32
C GLU A 390 -10.92 6.96 -6.27
N SER A 391 -9.84 7.23 -5.51
CA SER A 391 -9.47 6.40 -4.36
C SER A 391 -10.40 6.58 -3.17
N ASN A 392 -11.17 7.67 -3.14
CA ASN A 392 -11.97 8.08 -1.99
C ASN A 392 -13.45 7.80 -2.26
N GLY A 393 -14.15 7.23 -1.28
CA GLY A 393 -15.59 7.01 -1.39
C GLY A 393 -16.35 8.33 -1.35
N SER A 394 -17.31 8.53 -2.25
CA SER A 394 -18.20 9.70 -2.23
C SER A 394 -19.55 9.33 -1.61
N LEU A 395 -20.08 10.18 -0.72
CA LEU A 395 -21.34 9.97 0.00
C LEU A 395 -22.29 11.14 -0.27
N LEU A 396 -23.52 10.84 -0.67
CA LEU A 396 -24.60 11.81 -0.80
C LEU A 396 -25.53 11.71 0.41
N ASP A 397 -25.67 12.81 1.14
CA ASP A 397 -26.75 13.00 2.10
C ASP A 397 -27.98 13.53 1.37
N LEU A 398 -28.98 12.67 1.19
CA LEU A 398 -30.23 13.01 0.50
C LEU A 398 -31.08 14.01 1.28
N ALA A 399 -30.98 14.06 2.61
CA ALA A 399 -31.78 14.96 3.42
C ALA A 399 -31.28 16.40 3.34
N THR A 400 -29.95 16.59 3.26
CA THR A 400 -29.35 17.93 3.16
C THR A 400 -28.92 18.31 1.74
N GLY A 401 -28.93 17.37 0.79
CA GLY A 401 -28.42 17.58 -0.56
C GLY A 401 -26.91 17.85 -0.62
N ARG A 402 -26.12 17.29 0.31
CA ARG A 402 -24.67 17.52 0.38
C ARG A 402 -23.90 16.28 -0.06
N ILE A 403 -22.87 16.47 -0.86
CA ILE A 403 -21.95 15.39 -1.25
C ILE A 403 -20.64 15.57 -0.52
N HIS A 404 -20.17 14.51 0.13
CA HIS A 404 -18.91 14.47 0.87
C HIS A 404 -18.00 13.38 0.32
N SER A 405 -16.70 13.66 0.26
CA SER A 405 -15.66 12.65 0.07
C SER A 405 -15.24 12.09 1.43
N ALA A 406 -15.21 10.77 1.58
CA ALA A 406 -14.72 10.07 2.75
C ALA A 406 -13.23 9.72 2.56
N GLU A 407 -12.41 10.12 3.53
CA GLU A 407 -10.97 9.80 3.56
C GLU A 407 -10.58 9.25 4.92
N LEU A 408 -9.67 8.28 4.95
CA LEU A 408 -9.06 7.82 6.21
C LEU A 408 -8.17 8.92 6.79
N SER A 409 -8.24 9.15 8.10
CA SER A 409 -7.42 10.17 8.76
C SER A 409 -6.03 9.64 9.14
N PRO A 410 -4.94 10.18 8.56
CA PRO A 410 -3.59 9.77 8.97
C PRO A 410 -3.29 10.12 10.43
N ALA A 411 -3.85 11.24 10.92
CA ALA A 411 -3.66 11.68 12.31
C ALA A 411 -4.29 10.70 13.32
N TYR A 412 -5.49 10.17 13.01
CA TYR A 412 -6.16 9.19 13.85
C TYR A 412 -5.44 7.83 13.82
N LEU A 413 -4.96 7.38 12.65
CA LEU A 413 -4.16 6.16 12.54
C LEU A 413 -2.84 6.27 13.32
N LEU A 414 -2.17 7.42 13.28
CA LEU A 414 -0.98 7.70 14.10
C LEU A 414 -1.31 7.73 15.60
N GLN A 415 -2.52 8.15 15.98
CA GLN A 415 -2.98 8.09 17.37
C GLN A 415 -3.15 6.64 17.84
N ILE A 416 -3.67 5.74 17.00
CA ILE A 416 -3.76 4.30 17.31
C ILE A 416 -2.36 3.72 17.57
N LEU A 417 -1.36 4.10 16.77
CA LEU A 417 0.03 3.65 16.99
C LEU A 417 0.60 4.15 18.32
N ARG A 418 0.26 5.38 18.72
CA ARG A 418 0.78 6.05 19.94
C ARG A 418 -0.05 5.79 21.19
N ALA A 419 -1.22 5.18 21.08
CA ALA A 419 -2.10 4.97 22.22
C ALA A 419 -1.42 4.03 23.22
N ASP A 420 -1.32 4.45 24.48
CA ASP A 420 -0.85 3.59 25.56
C ASP A 420 -1.85 2.44 25.76
N PRO A 421 -1.38 1.20 26.02
CA PRO A 421 -2.29 0.12 26.34
C PRO A 421 -3.06 0.50 27.62
N PRO A 422 -4.40 0.50 27.61
CA PRO A 422 -5.16 0.83 28.81
C PRO A 422 -4.80 -0.17 29.92
N SER A 423 -4.55 0.33 31.14
CA SER A 423 -4.04 -0.42 32.30
C SER A 423 -4.90 -1.61 32.76
N ARG A 424 -6.05 -1.85 32.12
CA ARG A 424 -7.00 -2.94 32.40
C ARG A 424 -7.15 -3.96 31.27
N CYS A 425 -6.45 -3.79 30.14
CA CYS A 425 -6.49 -4.77 29.05
C CYS A 425 -5.24 -5.65 29.06
N PRO A 426 -5.34 -6.96 28.78
CA PRO A 426 -4.18 -7.80 28.54
C PRO A 426 -3.36 -7.22 27.37
N SER A 427 -2.03 -7.22 27.50
CA SER A 427 -1.06 -6.54 26.63
C SER A 427 -1.26 -6.76 25.12
N GLY A 428 -1.86 -7.88 24.72
CA GLY A 428 -1.99 -8.29 23.31
C GLY A 428 -3.23 -7.79 22.54
N GLU A 429 -4.24 -7.16 23.15
CA GLU A 429 -5.48 -6.81 22.43
C GLU A 429 -5.35 -5.58 21.52
N SER A 430 -4.37 -4.70 21.79
CA SER A 430 -4.13 -3.47 21.01
C SER A 430 -3.17 -3.68 19.82
N GLU A 431 -2.37 -4.75 19.84
CA GLU A 431 -1.35 -5.04 18.83
C GLU A 431 -1.93 -5.28 17.43
N PRO A 432 -3.05 -6.01 17.23
CA PRO A 432 -3.68 -6.15 15.92
C PRO A 432 -4.14 -4.81 15.33
N GLN A 433 -4.66 -3.91 16.17
CA GLN A 433 -5.07 -2.57 15.74
C GLN A 433 -3.85 -1.72 15.33
N ARG A 434 -2.73 -1.83 16.08
CA ARG A 434 -1.48 -1.18 15.71
C ARG A 434 -0.91 -1.73 14.41
N LEU A 435 -0.94 -3.04 14.20
CA LEU A 435 -0.50 -3.69 12.95
C LEU A 435 -1.32 -3.20 11.76
N ALA A 436 -2.66 -3.24 11.86
CA ALA A 436 -3.53 -2.78 10.79
C ALA A 436 -3.37 -1.28 10.51
N ALA A 437 -3.20 -0.45 11.55
CA ALA A 437 -2.94 0.99 11.39
C ALA A 437 -1.58 1.26 10.72
N LEU A 438 -0.53 0.54 11.13
CA LEU A 438 0.81 0.63 10.55
C LEU A 438 0.77 0.24 9.07
N HIS A 439 0.17 -0.90 8.76
CA HIS A 439 0.06 -1.39 7.39
C HIS A 439 -0.78 -0.45 6.51
N CYS A 440 -1.88 0.10 7.04
CA CYS A 440 -2.68 1.11 6.33
C CYS A 440 -1.86 2.39 6.04
N LEU A 441 -1.11 2.89 7.03
CA LEU A 441 -0.26 4.08 6.86
C LEU A 441 0.85 3.86 5.82
N LEU A 442 1.48 2.68 5.83
CA LEU A 442 2.62 2.38 4.96
C LEU A 442 2.22 2.00 3.54
N VAL A 443 1.18 1.16 3.38
CA VAL A 443 0.80 0.61 2.07
C VAL A 443 -0.28 1.44 1.39
N TYR A 444 -1.33 1.85 2.09
CA TYR A 444 -2.40 2.68 1.50
C TYR A 444 -2.02 4.16 1.41
N MET A 445 -1.47 4.73 2.49
CA MET A 445 -1.14 6.17 2.57
C MET A 445 0.34 6.50 2.26
N GLY A 446 1.13 5.49 1.89
CA GLY A 446 2.59 5.54 1.87
C GLY A 446 3.25 6.55 0.92
N ASN A 447 2.49 7.18 0.01
CA ASN A 447 3.03 8.16 -0.92
C ASN A 447 3.44 9.50 -0.26
N ASN A 448 3.12 9.69 1.03
CA ASN A 448 3.46 10.90 1.77
C ASN A 448 4.74 10.73 2.59
N PRO A 449 5.88 11.37 2.21
CA PRO A 449 7.15 11.22 2.92
C PRO A 449 7.10 11.73 4.37
N ASN A 450 6.22 12.70 4.67
CA ASN A 450 6.04 13.20 6.03
C ASN A 450 5.39 12.17 6.96
N LEU A 451 4.56 11.26 6.41
CA LEU A 451 3.98 10.18 7.21
C LEU A 451 5.04 9.11 7.50
N GLU A 452 5.87 8.77 6.51
CA GLU A 452 6.97 7.83 6.68
C GLU A 452 7.94 8.30 7.80
N LEU A 453 8.31 9.59 7.81
CA LEU A 453 9.12 10.19 8.88
C LEU A 453 8.47 10.07 10.27
N LYS A 454 7.16 10.34 10.40
CA LYS A 454 6.43 10.23 11.68
C LYS A 454 6.34 8.79 12.19
N ILE A 455 6.31 7.81 11.28
CA ILE A 455 6.32 6.39 11.62
C ILE A 455 7.72 5.98 12.08
N ILE A 456 8.77 6.45 11.39
CA ILE A 456 10.16 6.23 11.82
C ILE A 456 10.37 6.82 13.22
N GLU A 457 9.94 8.06 13.47
CA GLU A 457 10.00 8.67 14.80
C GLU A 457 9.34 7.81 15.87
N TRP A 458 8.16 7.23 15.57
CA TRP A 458 7.45 6.32 16.47
C TRP A 458 8.20 5.01 16.70
N LEU A 459 8.81 4.41 15.67
CA LEU A 459 9.68 3.23 15.80
C LEU A 459 10.88 3.52 16.71
N CYS A 460 11.42 4.73 16.65
CA CYS A 460 12.54 5.15 17.49
C CYS A 460 12.14 5.33 18.96
N ASP A 461 10.88 5.66 19.22
CA ASP A 461 10.34 5.72 20.58
C ASP A 461 9.91 4.34 21.10
N ASN A 462 9.65 3.38 20.20
CA ASN A 462 9.15 2.03 20.49
C ASN A 462 10.08 0.95 19.92
N VAL A 463 11.32 0.94 20.40
CA VAL A 463 12.43 0.17 19.82
C VAL A 463 12.34 -1.35 20.10
N ASN A 464 11.67 -1.74 21.19
CA ASN A 464 11.48 -3.14 21.56
C ASN A 464 10.39 -3.81 20.70
N PRO A 465 10.58 -5.08 20.29
CA PRO A 465 9.57 -5.81 19.52
C PRO A 465 8.30 -6.02 20.35
N PHE A 466 7.15 -6.04 19.68
CA PHE A 466 5.90 -6.47 20.31
C PHE A 466 5.88 -8.00 20.47
N GLU A 467 4.99 -8.51 21.32
CA GLU A 467 4.85 -9.95 21.54
C GLU A 467 4.35 -10.65 20.27
N SER A 468 3.43 -10.02 19.53
CA SER A 468 2.82 -10.63 18.35
C SER A 468 3.56 -10.37 17.03
N PHE A 469 4.29 -9.26 16.85
CA PHE A 469 5.04 -8.95 15.62
C PHE A 469 6.21 -7.97 15.85
N ASP A 470 7.17 -7.94 14.92
CA ASP A 470 8.29 -6.99 14.95
C ASP A 470 7.97 -5.77 14.06
N GLN A 471 7.94 -4.58 14.66
CA GLN A 471 7.50 -3.35 14.00
C GLN A 471 8.48 -2.88 12.93
N ILE A 472 9.79 -3.13 13.10
CA ILE A 472 10.81 -2.76 12.12
C ILE A 472 10.75 -3.71 10.92
N GLN A 473 10.57 -5.01 11.17
CA GLN A 473 10.32 -5.97 10.09
C GLN A 473 9.06 -5.61 9.29
N GLU A 474 7.97 -5.29 9.99
CA GLU A 474 6.73 -4.88 9.34
C GLU A 474 6.91 -3.60 8.52
N PHE A 475 7.62 -2.60 9.06
CA PHE A 475 7.92 -1.37 8.35
C PHE A 475 8.67 -1.61 7.04
N ILE A 476 9.71 -2.46 7.08
CA ILE A 476 10.50 -2.81 5.91
C ILE A 476 9.64 -3.56 4.89
N LEU A 477 8.94 -4.62 5.31
CA LEU A 477 8.15 -5.46 4.40
C LEU A 477 6.97 -4.71 3.77
N ALA A 478 6.20 -3.95 4.54
CA ALA A 478 5.09 -3.17 4.04
C ALA A 478 5.56 -2.09 3.05
N SER A 479 6.67 -1.42 3.33
CA SER A 479 7.25 -0.40 2.44
C SER A 479 7.81 -0.99 1.14
N LEU A 480 8.42 -2.17 1.19
CA LEU A 480 8.90 -2.90 0.01
C LEU A 480 7.76 -3.47 -0.82
N TYR A 481 6.73 -4.00 -0.15
CA TYR A 481 5.52 -4.46 -0.78
C TYR A 481 4.82 -3.32 -1.52
N ARG A 482 4.81 -2.10 -0.97
CA ARG A 482 4.22 -0.93 -1.63
C ARG A 482 4.78 -0.73 -3.05
N ILE A 483 6.10 -0.83 -3.22
CA ILE A 483 6.73 -0.61 -4.52
C ILE A 483 6.42 -1.73 -5.51
N SER A 484 6.22 -2.92 -4.98
CA SER A 484 5.85 -4.09 -5.76
C SER A 484 4.37 -4.06 -6.16
N TYR A 485 3.49 -3.48 -5.32
CA TYR A 485 2.04 -3.48 -5.50
C TYR A 485 1.60 -2.84 -6.81
N GLU A 486 2.23 -1.72 -7.21
CA GLU A 486 1.86 -0.95 -8.40
C GLU A 486 2.16 -1.69 -9.71
N LYS A 487 2.97 -2.76 -9.64
CA LYS A 487 3.43 -3.47 -10.84
C LYS A 487 2.56 -4.67 -11.21
N SER A 488 2.00 -5.40 -10.23
CA SER A 488 1.11 -6.55 -10.47
C SER A 488 0.41 -7.05 -9.21
N LEU A 489 -0.89 -7.38 -9.31
CA LEU A 489 -1.66 -8.10 -8.27
C LEU A 489 -1.15 -9.51 -7.97
N SER A 490 -0.43 -10.12 -8.92
CA SER A 490 0.08 -11.49 -8.76
C SER A 490 1.26 -11.60 -7.79
N LEU A 491 1.90 -10.47 -7.46
CA LEU A 491 3.03 -10.41 -6.53
C LEU A 491 2.62 -10.69 -5.08
N ASP A 492 1.35 -10.45 -4.73
CA ASP A 492 0.77 -10.69 -3.40
C ASP A 492 0.93 -12.15 -2.94
N LYS A 493 1.02 -13.10 -3.89
CA LYS A 493 1.18 -14.54 -3.59
C LYS A 493 2.63 -15.01 -3.52
N VAL A 494 3.59 -14.13 -3.86
CA VAL A 494 4.98 -14.53 -4.14
C VAL A 494 5.98 -13.78 -3.27
N LEU A 495 5.67 -12.55 -2.87
CA LEU A 495 6.49 -11.73 -1.98
C LEU A 495 5.84 -11.61 -0.60
N PRO A 496 6.64 -11.70 0.49
CA PRO A 496 6.14 -11.42 1.82
C PRO A 496 5.76 -9.94 1.93
N TYR A 497 4.61 -9.68 2.53
CA TYR A 497 4.07 -8.33 2.72
C TYR A 497 3.89 -7.96 4.19
N SER A 498 4.06 -8.92 5.11
CA SER A 498 4.01 -8.73 6.55
C SER A 498 4.97 -9.71 7.25
N SER A 499 5.48 -9.30 8.40
CA SER A 499 6.32 -10.10 9.30
C SER A 499 5.57 -11.32 9.90
N VAL A 500 4.24 -11.34 9.76
CA VAL A 500 3.36 -12.40 10.28
C VAL A 500 3.12 -13.50 9.24
N CYS A 501 3.38 -13.26 7.95
CA CYS A 501 3.05 -14.19 6.85
C CYS A 501 3.67 -15.58 6.98
N ASP A 502 4.93 -15.68 7.44
CA ASP A 502 5.67 -16.94 7.50
C ASP A 502 5.74 -17.55 8.91
N LYS A 503 4.96 -17.01 9.87
CA LYS A 503 4.90 -17.57 11.23
C LYS A 503 4.18 -18.91 11.21
N LYS A 504 4.86 -19.96 11.70
CA LYS A 504 4.30 -21.32 11.82
C LYS A 504 3.02 -21.37 12.65
N GLU A 505 2.93 -20.51 13.67
CA GLU A 505 1.74 -20.29 14.48
C GLU A 505 1.49 -18.79 14.57
N ILE A 506 0.32 -18.35 14.10
CA ILE A 506 -0.11 -16.95 14.20
C ILE A 506 -0.67 -16.74 15.62
N PRO A 507 -0.18 -15.75 16.38
CA PRO A 507 -0.73 -15.40 17.68
C PRO A 507 -2.24 -15.25 17.64
N VAL A 508 -2.95 -15.79 18.65
CA VAL A 508 -4.43 -15.80 18.69
C VAL A 508 -5.00 -14.39 18.55
N CYS A 509 -4.35 -13.37 19.14
CA CYS A 509 -4.74 -11.97 19.03
C CYS A 509 -4.75 -11.46 17.57
N LEU A 510 -3.88 -11.95 16.70
CA LEU A 510 -3.82 -11.56 15.28
C LEU A 510 -4.78 -12.38 14.40
N SER A 511 -5.23 -13.53 14.87
CA SER A 511 -6.14 -14.41 14.13
C SER A 511 -7.62 -13.99 14.22
N LYS A 512 -7.97 -13.14 15.19
CA LYS A 512 -9.35 -12.73 15.47
C LYS A 512 -9.44 -11.21 15.58
N VAL A 513 -10.58 -10.68 15.17
CA VAL A 513 -10.96 -9.29 15.44
C VAL A 513 -11.84 -9.30 16.70
N PRO A 514 -11.50 -8.57 17.77
CA PRO A 514 -12.32 -8.53 18.98
C PRO A 514 -13.77 -8.12 18.67
N GLY A 515 -14.74 -8.90 19.15
CA GLY A 515 -16.17 -8.64 18.93
C GLY A 515 -16.73 -9.04 17.56
N VAL A 516 -15.90 -9.61 16.67
CA VAL A 516 -16.32 -10.06 15.34
C VAL A 516 -15.93 -11.52 15.12
N SER A 517 -16.92 -12.34 14.79
CA SER A 517 -16.68 -13.70 14.29
C SER A 517 -16.67 -13.69 12.76
N CYS A 518 -15.66 -14.32 12.15
CA CYS A 518 -15.50 -14.38 10.70
C CYS A 518 -15.47 -15.84 10.24
N THR A 519 -16.29 -16.16 9.24
CA THR A 519 -16.22 -17.43 8.51
C THR A 519 -15.77 -17.16 7.09
N THR A 520 -14.79 -17.92 6.62
CA THR A 520 -14.25 -17.82 5.26
C THR A 520 -14.62 -19.08 4.50
N ASP A 521 -15.35 -18.93 3.41
CA ASP A 521 -15.65 -20.02 2.49
C ASP A 521 -14.74 -19.84 1.27
N LEU A 522 -13.81 -20.79 1.12
CA LEU A 522 -12.92 -20.89 -0.04
C LEU A 522 -13.61 -21.79 -1.07
N HIS A 523 -13.79 -21.28 -2.28
CA HIS A 523 -14.05 -22.16 -3.41
C HIS A 523 -12.70 -22.77 -3.85
N THR A 524 -12.69 -24.08 -4.04
CA THR A 524 -11.51 -24.95 -4.18
C THR A 524 -10.42 -24.36 -5.09
N GLU A 525 -9.18 -24.34 -4.58
CA GLU A 525 -8.00 -23.84 -5.27
C GLU A 525 -7.76 -24.47 -6.66
N CYS A 526 -7.24 -23.62 -7.56
CA CYS A 526 -6.50 -24.05 -8.74
C CYS A 526 -5.13 -24.62 -8.36
N VAL A 527 -4.93 -25.92 -8.59
CA VAL A 527 -3.63 -26.60 -8.51
C VAL A 527 -2.79 -26.27 -9.75
N PHE A 528 -1.68 -25.54 -9.58
CA PHE A 528 -0.70 -25.30 -10.64
C PHE A 528 0.39 -26.38 -10.64
N LYS A 529 0.34 -27.32 -11.60
CA LYS A 529 1.46 -28.23 -11.91
C LYS A 529 2.48 -27.52 -12.81
N GLY A 530 3.57 -27.05 -12.22
CA GLY A 530 4.75 -26.56 -12.96
C GLY A 530 5.79 -27.66 -13.17
N LYS A 531 6.13 -27.97 -14.43
CA LYS A 531 7.27 -28.85 -14.75
C LYS A 531 8.59 -28.18 -14.34
N ARG A 532 9.40 -28.87 -13.53
CA ARG A 532 10.79 -28.52 -13.26
C ARG A 532 11.60 -28.49 -14.57
N SER A 533 12.27 -27.38 -14.83
CA SER A 533 13.39 -27.32 -15.77
C SER A 533 14.66 -27.16 -14.95
N GLU A 534 15.50 -28.19 -14.92
CA GLU A 534 16.88 -28.07 -14.49
C GLU A 534 17.66 -27.26 -15.52
N ARG A 535 18.45 -26.28 -15.07
CA ARG A 535 19.50 -25.64 -15.87
C ARG A 535 20.77 -25.51 -15.05
N LYS A 536 21.88 -25.79 -15.74
CA LYS A 536 23.26 -25.86 -15.25
C LYS A 536 23.76 -24.51 -14.70
N PRO A 537 24.66 -24.49 -13.70
CA PRO A 537 25.26 -23.27 -13.18
C PRO A 537 26.31 -22.75 -14.18
N SER A 538 26.21 -21.47 -14.56
CA SER A 538 27.24 -20.73 -15.31
C SER A 538 27.82 -19.61 -14.44
N SER A 539 29.15 -19.51 -14.39
CA SER A 539 30.01 -18.49 -13.74
C SER A 539 29.31 -17.51 -12.77
N HIS A 540 29.17 -17.92 -11.51
CA HIS A 540 28.34 -17.25 -10.50
C HIS A 540 28.87 -15.88 -10.01
N MET A 541 30.18 -15.61 -10.14
CA MET A 541 30.83 -14.52 -9.39
C MET A 541 30.82 -13.15 -10.11
N THR A 542 30.95 -13.13 -11.45
CA THR A 542 30.95 -11.90 -12.26
C THR A 542 29.56 -11.28 -12.39
N HIS A 543 28.51 -12.10 -12.50
CA HIS A 543 27.12 -11.65 -12.57
C HIS A 543 26.62 -11.01 -11.26
N MET A 544 27.07 -11.52 -10.10
CA MET A 544 26.72 -10.95 -8.79
C MET A 544 27.31 -9.55 -8.58
N GLN A 545 28.56 -9.34 -8.99
CA GLN A 545 29.22 -8.04 -8.91
C GLN A 545 28.51 -7.01 -9.81
N GLU A 546 28.09 -7.40 -11.01
CA GLU A 546 27.34 -6.52 -11.91
C GLU A 546 25.95 -6.17 -11.36
N ASN A 547 25.23 -7.13 -10.77
CA ASN A 547 23.96 -6.89 -10.09
C ASN A 547 24.11 -5.89 -8.94
N THR A 548 25.19 -6.03 -8.15
CA THR A 548 25.50 -5.13 -7.04
C THR A 548 25.76 -3.71 -7.53
N LYS A 549 26.57 -3.55 -8.60
CA LYS A 549 26.84 -2.25 -9.23
C LYS A 549 25.55 -1.58 -9.70
N LYS A 550 24.63 -2.33 -10.30
CA LYS A 550 23.32 -1.82 -10.74
C LYS A 550 22.51 -1.29 -9.56
N VAL A 551 22.37 -2.06 -8.48
CA VAL A 551 21.65 -1.64 -7.27
C VAL A 551 22.26 -0.37 -6.67
N LEU A 552 23.58 -0.35 -6.43
CA LEU A 552 24.25 0.80 -5.83
C LEU A 552 24.13 2.06 -6.71
N SER A 553 24.25 1.91 -8.04
CA SER A 553 24.02 3.04 -8.96
C SER A 553 22.59 3.58 -8.89
N THR A 554 21.59 2.71 -8.71
CA THR A 554 20.19 3.13 -8.52
C THR A 554 20.01 3.86 -7.19
N VAL A 555 20.62 3.37 -6.11
CA VAL A 555 20.62 4.06 -4.81
C VAL A 555 21.27 5.45 -4.92
N ASP A 556 22.41 5.56 -5.60
CA ASP A 556 23.11 6.83 -5.81
C ASP A 556 22.25 7.84 -6.58
N THR A 557 21.49 7.39 -7.60
CA THR A 557 20.57 8.28 -8.32
C THR A 557 19.42 8.82 -7.47
N TRP A 558 19.04 8.10 -6.40
CA TRP A 558 17.99 8.54 -5.47
C TRP A 558 18.54 9.38 -4.31
N CYS A 559 19.87 9.44 -4.13
CA CYS A 559 20.54 9.98 -2.94
C CYS A 559 21.14 11.39 -3.14
N LEU A 560 20.54 12.22 -4.01
CA LEU A 560 21.13 13.50 -4.43
C LEU A 560 21.25 14.57 -3.32
N ASP A 561 20.43 14.55 -2.26
CA ASP A 561 20.29 15.77 -1.43
C ASP A 561 20.81 15.73 0.02
N LYS A 562 21.06 14.58 0.66
CA LYS A 562 21.59 14.55 2.06
C LYS A 562 22.41 13.28 2.34
N LYS A 563 23.72 13.41 2.54
CA LYS A 563 24.60 12.32 3.05
C LYS A 563 24.97 12.59 4.51
N LEU A 564 24.01 12.46 5.42
CA LEU A 564 24.23 12.75 6.85
C LEU A 564 24.91 11.60 7.59
N VAL A 565 24.58 10.35 7.23
CA VAL A 565 25.15 9.14 7.83
C VAL A 565 26.23 8.58 6.90
N PRO A 566 27.42 8.17 7.39
CA PRO A 566 28.52 7.69 6.56
C PRO A 566 28.31 6.24 6.09
N LEU A 567 27.21 5.99 5.37
CA LEU A 567 26.93 4.74 4.68
C LEU A 567 27.37 4.84 3.22
N PHE A 568 27.63 3.69 2.60
CA PHE A 568 28.04 3.56 1.19
C PHE A 568 29.42 4.17 0.86
N GLN A 569 30.17 4.65 1.85
CA GLN A 569 31.51 5.22 1.67
C GLN A 569 32.61 4.15 1.64
N GLU A 570 32.34 2.97 2.19
CA GLU A 570 33.33 1.91 2.39
C GLU A 570 33.17 0.75 1.38
N GLU A 571 34.29 0.07 1.10
CA GLU A 571 34.31 -1.15 0.30
C GLU A 571 33.96 -2.40 1.11
N ASP A 572 32.70 -2.48 1.57
CA ASP A 572 32.20 -3.66 2.27
C ASP A 572 31.94 -4.82 1.30
N GLN A 573 32.95 -5.68 1.10
CA GLN A 573 32.89 -6.81 0.17
C GLN A 573 31.80 -7.83 0.55
N GLN A 574 31.57 -8.04 1.85
CA GLN A 574 30.59 -9.02 2.35
C GLN A 574 29.17 -8.56 2.06
N GLN A 575 28.83 -7.31 2.39
CA GLN A 575 27.50 -6.75 2.09
C GLN A 575 27.27 -6.62 0.59
N ARG A 576 28.29 -6.20 -0.19
CA ARG A 576 28.22 -6.17 -1.66
C ARG A 576 27.91 -7.54 -2.25
N ALA A 577 28.56 -8.60 -1.78
CA ALA A 577 28.25 -9.96 -2.23
C ALA A 577 26.81 -10.38 -1.87
N LEU A 578 26.34 -10.05 -0.66
CA LEU A 578 24.98 -10.36 -0.21
C LEU A 578 23.90 -9.63 -1.02
N ILE A 579 24.13 -8.36 -1.36
CA ILE A 579 23.25 -7.58 -2.26
C ILE A 579 23.12 -8.28 -3.61
N GLY A 580 24.25 -8.62 -4.24
CA GLY A 580 24.28 -9.30 -5.53
C GLY A 580 23.58 -10.67 -5.51
N LEU A 581 23.77 -11.43 -4.43
CA LEU A 581 23.12 -12.73 -4.21
C LEU A 581 21.60 -12.59 -4.03
N THR A 582 21.15 -11.60 -3.25
CA THR A 582 19.73 -11.33 -2.98
C THR A 582 19.00 -11.01 -4.29
N VAL A 583 19.59 -10.15 -5.13
CA VAL A 583 19.06 -9.86 -6.47
C VAL A 583 18.95 -11.14 -7.31
N ASP A 584 19.98 -11.97 -7.31
CA ASP A 584 19.99 -13.18 -8.12
C ASP A 584 18.92 -14.20 -7.68
N LYS A 585 18.80 -14.43 -6.37
CA LYS A 585 17.81 -15.35 -5.80
C LYS A 585 16.38 -14.84 -5.94
N LEU A 586 16.13 -13.55 -5.73
CA LEU A 586 14.80 -12.98 -5.91
C LEU A 586 14.39 -13.01 -7.39
N ARG A 587 15.30 -12.72 -8.32
CA ARG A 587 15.07 -12.86 -9.76
C ARG A 587 14.73 -14.31 -10.13
N GLU A 588 15.46 -15.27 -9.61
CA GLU A 588 15.21 -16.69 -9.84
C GLU A 588 13.81 -17.09 -9.33
N HIS A 589 13.44 -16.68 -8.11
CA HIS A 589 12.12 -16.90 -7.52
C HIS A 589 10.99 -16.31 -8.36
N LEU A 590 11.08 -15.03 -8.72
CA LEU A 590 10.04 -14.37 -9.51
C LEU A 590 9.89 -14.94 -10.92
N ASN A 591 10.99 -15.34 -11.57
CA ASN A 591 10.91 -15.99 -12.88
C ASN A 591 10.25 -17.37 -12.80
N ARG A 592 10.40 -18.10 -11.69
CA ARG A 592 9.76 -19.40 -11.48
C ARG A 592 8.26 -19.27 -11.24
N HIS A 593 7.85 -18.31 -10.39
CA HIS A 593 6.45 -18.18 -9.96
C HIS A 593 5.61 -17.23 -10.84
N LEU A 594 6.24 -16.27 -11.55
CA LEU A 594 5.56 -15.25 -12.36
C LEU A 594 6.17 -15.12 -13.78
N PRO A 595 6.21 -16.20 -14.59
CA PRO A 595 6.82 -16.14 -15.92
C PRO A 595 6.12 -15.15 -16.88
N ARG A 596 4.85 -14.83 -16.60
CA ARG A 596 4.02 -13.92 -17.41
C ARG A 596 4.39 -12.44 -17.26
N LEU A 597 5.11 -12.04 -16.20
CA LEU A 597 5.48 -10.64 -15.96
C LEU A 597 6.55 -10.14 -16.96
N GLY A 598 7.31 -11.06 -17.55
CA GLY A 598 8.37 -10.77 -18.52
C GLY A 598 9.71 -10.43 -17.86
N LYS A 599 10.80 -10.99 -18.41
CA LYS A 599 12.14 -10.94 -17.80
C LYS A 599 12.65 -9.51 -17.52
N LYS A 600 12.48 -8.59 -18.47
CA LYS A 600 12.90 -7.18 -18.30
C LYS A 600 12.19 -6.48 -17.13
N LYS A 601 10.89 -6.74 -16.95
CA LYS A 601 10.13 -6.17 -15.83
C LYS A 601 10.56 -6.78 -14.49
N ILE A 602 10.82 -8.09 -14.47
CA ILE A 602 11.35 -8.79 -13.29
C ILE A 602 12.73 -8.24 -12.91
N ASP A 603 13.64 -8.09 -13.89
CA ASP A 603 14.98 -7.55 -13.63
C ASP A 603 14.94 -6.14 -13.03
N SER A 604 14.10 -5.26 -13.57
CA SER A 604 13.89 -3.91 -13.00
C SER A 604 13.25 -3.94 -11.62
N LEU A 605 12.24 -4.80 -11.40
CA LEU A 605 11.54 -4.91 -10.12
C LEU A 605 12.50 -5.36 -9.01
N VAL A 606 13.32 -6.38 -9.27
CA VAL A 606 14.26 -6.93 -8.28
C VAL A 606 15.33 -5.93 -7.89
N VAL A 607 15.92 -5.23 -8.88
CA VAL A 607 16.93 -4.19 -8.61
C VAL A 607 16.30 -3.06 -7.79
N ASN A 608 15.12 -2.59 -8.17
CA ASN A 608 14.40 -1.54 -7.43
C ASN A 608 14.00 -1.97 -6.01
N TYR A 609 13.63 -3.24 -5.83
CA TYR A 609 13.28 -3.81 -4.53
C TYR A 609 14.48 -3.75 -3.57
N VAL A 610 15.65 -4.25 -4.00
CA VAL A 610 16.86 -4.25 -3.16
C VAL A 610 17.40 -2.82 -2.99
N ALA A 611 17.36 -1.98 -4.02
CA ALA A 611 17.74 -0.57 -3.90
C ALA A 611 16.87 0.16 -2.87
N LYS A 612 15.55 -0.07 -2.89
CA LYS A 612 14.67 0.54 -1.90
C LYS A 612 14.95 0.05 -0.49
N LEU A 613 15.19 -1.25 -0.30
CA LEU A 613 15.54 -1.79 1.01
C LEU A 613 16.72 -1.02 1.63
N LEU A 614 17.80 -0.86 0.88
CA LEU A 614 19.00 -0.15 1.34
C LEU A 614 18.69 1.33 1.62
N GLU A 615 17.86 1.95 0.77
CA GLU A 615 17.41 3.32 0.95
C GLU A 615 16.54 3.48 2.21
N LEU A 616 15.61 2.57 2.50
CA LEU A 616 14.75 2.61 3.69
C LEU A 616 15.60 2.54 4.97
N ILE A 617 16.60 1.65 4.99
CA ILE A 617 17.52 1.54 6.13
C ILE A 617 18.32 2.83 6.31
N ARG A 618 18.81 3.44 5.22
CA ARG A 618 19.48 4.75 5.28
C ARG A 618 18.55 5.82 5.85
N HIS A 619 17.30 5.92 5.37
CA HIS A 619 16.33 6.92 5.83
C HIS A 619 15.96 6.75 7.30
N MET A 620 15.81 5.50 7.77
CA MET A 620 15.60 5.21 9.19
C MET A 620 16.77 5.77 10.02
N LEU A 621 18.01 5.50 9.62
CA LEU A 621 19.19 5.98 10.33
C LEU A 621 19.35 7.50 10.29
N GLU A 622 19.10 8.15 9.14
CA GLU A 622 19.16 9.61 9.02
C GLU A 622 18.14 10.31 9.91
N SER A 623 16.94 9.76 10.01
CA SER A 623 15.89 10.29 10.87
C SER A 623 16.30 10.24 12.35
N VAL A 624 16.91 9.12 12.78
CA VAL A 624 17.43 8.96 14.14
C VAL A 624 18.62 9.88 14.40
N TRP A 625 19.50 10.03 13.41
CA TRP A 625 20.66 10.91 13.47
C TRP A 625 20.24 12.37 13.70
N LEU A 626 19.22 12.82 12.95
CA LEU A 626 18.63 14.16 13.09
C LEU A 626 17.90 14.34 14.42
N LYS A 627 17.07 13.38 14.82
CA LYS A 627 16.34 13.41 16.11
C LYS A 627 17.29 13.51 17.30
N SER A 628 18.42 12.79 17.22
CA SER A 628 19.44 12.71 18.27
C SER A 628 20.46 13.86 18.22
N LYS A 629 20.37 14.76 17.21
CA LYS A 629 21.29 15.89 16.98
C LYS A 629 22.77 15.49 16.98
N LEU A 630 23.08 14.34 16.37
CA LEU A 630 24.44 13.81 16.33
C LEU A 630 25.34 14.64 15.39
N GLY A 631 26.47 15.09 15.92
CA GLY A 631 27.49 15.83 15.17
C GLY A 631 28.53 14.92 14.49
N PRO A 632 29.46 15.49 13.70
CA PRO A 632 30.51 14.73 13.02
C PRO A 632 31.53 14.06 13.98
N CYS A 633 31.63 14.52 15.24
CA CYS A 633 32.55 13.96 16.26
C CYS A 633 32.14 12.56 16.76
N VAL A 634 30.96 12.05 16.38
CA VAL A 634 30.45 10.71 16.74
C VAL A 634 31.31 9.58 16.17
N LEU A 635 32.11 9.88 15.15
CA LEU A 635 33.02 8.90 14.54
C LEU A 635 34.35 8.76 15.29
N CYS A 636 34.68 9.62 16.26
CA CYS A 636 35.97 9.57 16.95
C CYS A 636 36.00 8.49 18.05
N LEU A 637 36.91 7.52 18.01
CA LEU A 637 36.92 6.42 18.99
C LEU A 637 37.37 6.82 20.40
N THR A 638 37.93 8.02 20.59
CA THR A 638 38.57 8.44 21.86
C THR A 638 37.59 8.99 22.91
N GLN A 639 36.32 9.22 22.54
CA GLN A 639 35.31 9.79 23.43
C GLN A 639 34.31 8.74 23.90
N GLN A 640 33.93 8.80 25.18
CA GLN A 640 32.85 7.95 25.72
C GLN A 640 31.50 8.36 25.13
N GLY A 641 30.65 7.38 24.83
CA GLY A 641 29.39 7.61 24.16
C GLY A 641 28.35 8.36 25.00
N SER A 642 27.61 9.26 24.36
CA SER A 642 26.50 9.99 24.99
C SER A 642 25.21 9.14 25.08
N PRO A 643 24.22 9.49 25.91
CA PRO A 643 22.92 8.81 25.93
C PRO A 643 22.18 8.85 24.57
N ALA A 644 22.42 9.91 23.78
CA ALA A 644 21.92 10.01 22.42
C ALA A 644 22.58 8.96 21.50
N GLU A 645 23.90 8.76 21.62
CA GLU A 645 24.62 7.70 20.89
C GLU A 645 24.17 6.30 21.32
N TRP A 646 23.85 6.09 22.59
CA TRP A 646 23.25 4.84 23.06
C TRP A 646 21.90 4.55 22.39
N SER A 647 21.06 5.59 22.25
CA SER A 647 19.74 5.46 21.62
C SER A 647 19.86 5.11 20.13
N VAL A 648 20.82 5.72 19.43
CA VAL A 648 21.12 5.40 18.02
C VAL A 648 21.70 3.99 17.88
N PHE A 649 22.64 3.62 18.76
CA PHE A 649 23.21 2.27 18.82
C PHE A 649 22.11 1.21 19.01
N HIS A 650 21.22 1.42 19.97
CA HIS A 650 20.14 0.49 20.26
C HIS A 650 19.18 0.34 19.08
N PHE A 651 18.83 1.45 18.42
CA PHE A 651 17.98 1.41 17.23
C PHE A 651 18.66 0.71 16.03
N MET A 652 19.96 0.98 15.80
CA MET A 652 20.76 0.25 14.80
C MET A 652 20.78 -1.25 15.11
N PHE A 653 21.03 -1.61 16.37
CA PHE A 653 21.04 -3.01 16.78
C PHE A 653 19.71 -3.71 16.48
N ARG A 654 18.57 -3.04 16.73
CA ARG A 654 17.25 -3.58 16.39
C ARG A 654 17.00 -3.71 14.89
N ILE A 655 17.48 -2.78 14.08
CA ILE A 655 17.44 -2.93 12.61
C ILE A 655 18.29 -4.14 12.17
N LEU A 656 19.46 -4.36 12.77
CA LEU A 656 20.30 -5.54 12.48
C LEU A 656 19.57 -6.84 12.83
N GLU A 657 18.91 -6.91 13.99
CA GLU A 657 18.11 -8.08 14.37
C GLU A 657 16.94 -8.31 13.41
N ALA A 658 16.18 -7.26 13.10
CA ALA A 658 15.05 -7.33 12.18
C ALA A 658 15.46 -7.82 10.78
N THR A 659 16.53 -7.24 10.22
CA THR A 659 17.05 -7.60 8.89
C THR A 659 17.68 -8.99 8.84
N ARG A 660 18.39 -9.42 9.91
CA ARG A 660 18.86 -10.81 10.05
C ARG A 660 17.70 -11.81 10.08
N GLY A 661 16.64 -11.50 10.82
CA GLY A 661 15.44 -12.34 10.86
C GLY A 661 14.76 -12.51 9.50
N LEU A 662 14.84 -11.50 8.63
CA LEU A 662 14.31 -11.53 7.27
C LEU A 662 15.34 -11.96 6.20
N CYS A 663 16.58 -12.26 6.58
CA CYS A 663 17.69 -12.55 5.67
C CYS A 663 17.94 -11.44 4.61
N LEU A 664 17.76 -10.17 4.99
CA LEU A 664 17.88 -9.02 4.10
C LEU A 664 19.29 -8.39 4.18
N PRO A 665 19.86 -7.90 3.06
CA PRO A 665 21.14 -7.18 3.08
C PRO A 665 21.05 -5.80 3.74
N LEU A 666 22.17 -5.34 4.29
CA LEU A 666 22.33 -4.01 4.89
C LEU A 666 23.16 -3.09 3.97
N PRO A 667 23.03 -1.75 4.12
CA PRO A 667 23.92 -0.81 3.46
C PRO A 667 25.41 -1.08 3.76
N PRO A 668 26.31 -1.03 2.75
CA PRO A 668 27.75 -1.03 2.99
C PRO A 668 28.17 0.04 4.01
N GLY A 669 29.02 -0.33 4.98
CA GLY A 669 29.46 0.54 6.08
C GLY A 669 28.58 0.49 7.34
N TYR A 670 27.44 -0.23 7.29
CA TYR A 670 26.55 -0.37 8.44
C TYR A 670 27.23 -1.05 9.64
N HIS A 671 27.93 -2.17 9.41
CA HIS A 671 28.62 -2.92 10.48
C HIS A 671 29.79 -2.15 11.07
N THR A 672 30.51 -1.37 10.24
CA THR A 672 31.55 -0.46 10.70
C THR A 672 30.97 0.57 11.66
N LEU A 673 29.89 1.25 11.26
CA LEU A 673 29.24 2.25 12.09
C LEU A 673 28.68 1.67 13.39
N LEU A 674 28.03 0.50 13.32
CA LEU A 674 27.53 -0.19 14.52
C LEU A 674 28.67 -0.54 15.49
N SER A 675 29.82 -0.99 14.97
CA SER A 675 30.99 -1.34 15.79
C SER A 675 31.63 -0.10 16.44
N VAL A 676 31.69 1.04 15.72
CA VAL A 676 32.14 2.33 16.26
C VAL A 676 31.27 2.75 17.45
N PHE A 677 29.94 2.69 17.30
CA PHE A 677 29.03 2.97 18.40
C PHE A 677 29.17 1.97 19.55
N ALA A 678 29.30 0.68 19.24
CA ALA A 678 29.40 -0.37 20.25
C ALA A 678 30.61 -0.17 21.18
N VAL A 679 31.79 0.17 20.64
CA VAL A 679 32.99 0.46 21.46
C VAL A 679 32.80 1.67 22.36
N ARG A 680 32.13 2.72 21.88
CA ARG A 680 31.94 3.96 22.64
C ARG A 680 30.88 3.83 23.73
N VAL A 681 29.85 3.04 23.48
CA VAL A 681 28.63 2.98 24.30
C VAL A 681 28.62 1.79 25.26
N LEU A 682 29.23 0.66 24.90
CA LEU A 682 29.22 -0.55 25.71
C LEU A 682 30.47 -0.66 26.60
N PRO A 683 30.36 -1.28 27.79
CA PRO A 683 31.53 -1.72 28.54
C PRO A 683 32.37 -2.72 27.72
N HIS A 684 33.70 -2.67 27.87
CA HIS A 684 34.63 -3.51 27.10
C HIS A 684 34.29 -5.01 27.15
N HIS A 685 33.88 -5.53 28.29
CA HIS A 685 33.52 -6.94 28.42
C HIS A 685 32.27 -7.31 27.62
N THR A 686 31.23 -6.46 27.60
CA THR A 686 30.00 -6.65 26.82
C THR A 686 30.29 -6.54 25.33
N PHE A 687 31.12 -5.58 24.93
CA PHE A 687 31.56 -5.42 23.54
C PHE A 687 32.26 -6.69 23.03
N LEU A 688 33.21 -7.23 23.80
CA LEU A 688 33.90 -8.48 23.45
C LEU A 688 32.94 -9.67 23.38
N GLN A 689 31.99 -9.77 24.31
CA GLN A 689 30.95 -10.80 24.25
C GLN A 689 30.12 -10.72 22.97
N TYR A 690 29.78 -9.52 22.51
CA TYR A 690 29.00 -9.34 21.28
C TYR A 690 29.79 -9.76 20.03
N ILE A 691 31.12 -9.62 20.05
CA ILE A 691 32.01 -10.16 19.02
C ILE A 691 32.04 -11.69 19.11
N ASP A 692 32.23 -12.24 20.31
CA ASP A 692 32.36 -13.69 20.54
C ASP A 692 31.10 -14.47 20.11
N HIS A 693 29.92 -13.88 20.29
CA HIS A 693 28.64 -14.47 19.86
C HIS A 693 28.32 -14.18 18.37
N GLY A 694 29.22 -13.54 17.62
CA GLY A 694 29.01 -13.19 16.20
C GLY A 694 27.93 -12.14 15.96
N VAL A 695 27.53 -11.41 17.01
CA VAL A 695 26.50 -10.38 16.93
C VAL A 695 27.06 -9.15 16.21
N LEU A 696 28.24 -8.67 16.63
CA LEU A 696 28.99 -7.61 15.95
C LEU A 696 29.95 -8.21 14.92
N GLN A 697 29.80 -7.80 13.67
CA GLN A 697 30.72 -8.19 12.59
C GLN A 697 31.78 -7.11 12.41
N LEU A 698 33.04 -7.48 12.66
CA LEU A 698 34.17 -6.56 12.54
C LEU A 698 34.60 -6.45 11.07
N THR A 699 34.64 -5.21 10.58
CA THR A 699 35.08 -4.89 9.21
C THR A 699 36.55 -4.45 9.21
N GLU A 700 37.24 -4.64 8.07
CA GLU A 700 38.62 -4.15 7.92
C GLU A 700 38.72 -2.64 8.18
N THR A 701 37.73 -1.86 7.73
CA THR A 701 37.71 -0.40 7.96
C THR A 701 37.56 -0.03 9.42
N PHE A 702 36.70 -0.72 10.18
CA PHE A 702 36.61 -0.50 11.63
C PHE A 702 37.93 -0.84 12.32
N LEU A 703 38.55 -1.97 11.97
CA LEU A 703 39.79 -2.43 12.57
C LEU A 703 40.96 -1.50 12.28
N SER A 704 41.06 -0.99 11.04
CA SER A 704 42.01 0.08 10.69
C SER A 704 41.86 1.26 11.63
N ARG A 705 40.63 1.76 11.81
CA ARG A 705 40.35 2.91 12.67
C ARG A 705 40.63 2.62 14.14
N LEU A 706 40.35 1.40 14.60
CA LEU A 706 40.70 0.97 15.95
C LEU A 706 42.23 1.04 16.20
N MET A 707 43.02 0.69 15.20
CA MET A 707 44.49 0.72 15.30
C MET A 707 45.05 2.14 15.21
N THR A 708 44.50 2.99 14.33
CA THR A 708 45.01 4.36 14.06
C THR A 708 44.47 5.42 14.99
N ASP A 709 43.18 5.35 15.37
CA ASP A 709 42.49 6.45 16.07
C ASP A 709 42.65 6.36 17.60
N LEU A 710 42.93 5.16 18.14
CA LEU A 710 43.15 4.95 19.58
C LEU A 710 44.63 4.99 19.93
N ASP A 711 44.96 5.61 21.07
CA ASP A 711 46.31 5.58 21.62
C ASP A 711 46.69 4.18 22.17
N ASN A 712 47.97 4.03 22.52
CA ASN A 712 48.52 2.80 23.12
C ASN A 712 48.54 2.88 24.66
N SER A 713 47.51 3.49 25.28
CA SER A 713 47.34 3.42 26.73
C SER A 713 47.06 1.98 27.18
N ASP A 714 47.43 1.61 28.41
CA ASP A 714 47.26 0.24 28.94
C ASP A 714 45.85 -0.34 28.74
N ALA A 715 44.81 0.51 28.83
CA ALA A 715 43.43 0.10 28.62
C ALA A 715 43.11 -0.18 27.15
N ASN A 716 43.56 0.69 26.24
CA ASN A 716 43.33 0.57 24.80
C ASN A 716 44.19 -0.52 24.18
N GLU A 717 45.42 -0.70 24.64
CA GLU A 717 46.29 -1.80 24.24
C GLU A 717 45.66 -3.16 24.58
N ARG A 718 45.12 -3.31 25.79
CA ARG A 718 44.37 -4.51 26.20
C ARG A 718 43.14 -4.75 25.32
N LEU A 719 42.42 -3.71 24.93
CA LEU A 719 41.27 -3.80 24.01
C LEU A 719 41.73 -4.25 22.62
N LYS A 720 42.74 -3.59 22.03
CA LYS A 720 43.32 -3.94 20.71
C LYS A 720 43.75 -5.40 20.67
N PHE A 721 44.50 -5.87 21.68
CA PHE A 721 44.87 -7.29 21.78
C PHE A 721 43.68 -8.22 21.93
N SER A 722 42.68 -7.84 22.73
CA SER A 722 41.50 -8.67 22.93
C SER A 722 40.68 -8.83 21.65
N VAL A 723 40.61 -7.78 20.82
CA VAL A 723 39.96 -7.82 19.51
C VAL A 723 40.78 -8.63 18.50
N LEU A 724 42.09 -8.40 18.40
CA LEU A 724 42.99 -9.13 17.48
C LEU A 724 42.92 -10.65 17.67
N LYS A 725 42.92 -11.11 18.92
CA LYS A 725 42.79 -12.55 19.26
C LYS A 725 41.51 -13.22 18.75
N ARG A 726 40.50 -12.43 18.37
CA ARG A 726 39.18 -12.90 17.92
C ARG A 726 39.00 -12.80 16.41
N LEU A 727 40.00 -12.30 15.68
CA LEU A 727 39.94 -12.16 14.23
C LEU A 727 40.37 -13.46 13.52
N PRO A 728 39.83 -13.76 12.34
CA PRO A 728 40.38 -14.76 11.44
C PRO A 728 41.81 -14.41 11.00
N GLU A 729 42.70 -15.42 10.94
CA GLU A 729 44.11 -15.30 10.54
C GLU A 729 44.40 -14.38 9.32
N PRO A 730 43.66 -14.44 8.19
CA PRO A 730 43.98 -13.61 7.03
C PRO A 730 43.67 -12.11 7.24
N MET A 731 42.67 -11.80 8.08
CA MET A 731 42.33 -10.41 8.42
C MET A 731 43.27 -9.88 9.49
N GLU A 732 43.61 -10.71 10.47
CA GLU A 732 44.59 -10.39 11.51
C GLU A 732 45.95 -9.98 10.89
N GLN A 733 46.45 -10.74 9.91
CA GLN A 733 47.71 -10.43 9.22
C GLN A 733 47.70 -9.06 8.53
N ARG A 734 46.59 -8.68 7.87
CA ARG A 734 46.48 -7.38 7.19
C ARG A 734 46.46 -6.22 8.18
N ILE A 735 45.78 -6.40 9.32
CA ILE A 735 45.58 -5.35 10.31
C ILE A 735 46.82 -5.14 11.19
N TYR A 736 47.60 -6.20 11.48
CA TYR A 736 48.83 -6.06 12.29
C TYR A 736 49.75 -4.97 11.75
N HIS A 737 49.95 -4.93 10.42
CA HIS A 737 50.81 -3.94 9.77
C HIS A 737 50.38 -2.48 9.98
N MET A 738 49.14 -2.24 10.40
CA MET A 738 48.58 -0.91 10.62
C MET A 738 48.75 -0.41 12.05
N TRP A 739 49.11 -1.30 12.99
CA TRP A 739 49.27 -0.94 14.39
C TRP A 739 50.73 -0.56 14.67
N ASP A 740 50.94 0.72 14.99
CA ASP A 740 52.22 1.24 15.49
C ASP A 740 52.49 0.71 16.92
N HIS A 741 53.03 -0.51 17.00
CA HIS A 741 53.35 -1.21 18.23
C HIS A 741 54.47 -2.24 18.00
N PRO A 742 55.39 -2.47 18.97
CA PRO A 742 56.50 -3.41 18.81
C PRO A 742 56.11 -4.83 18.41
N VAL A 743 54.90 -5.27 18.78
CA VAL A 743 54.36 -6.59 18.39
C VAL A 743 54.12 -6.69 16.88
N SER A 744 53.70 -5.59 16.24
CA SER A 744 53.55 -5.54 14.78
C SER A 744 54.90 -5.73 14.10
N SER A 745 55.90 -4.94 14.50
CA SER A 745 57.28 -5.05 14.00
C SER A 745 57.85 -6.46 14.19
N ALA A 746 57.61 -7.09 15.35
CA ALA A 746 58.02 -8.47 15.59
C ALA A 746 57.30 -9.51 14.70
N SER A 747 56.01 -9.31 14.44
CA SER A 747 55.22 -10.16 13.53
C SER A 747 55.70 -10.03 12.07
N ILE A 748 55.91 -8.79 11.62
CA ILE A 748 56.49 -8.45 10.32
C ILE A 748 57.85 -9.12 10.15
N SER A 749 58.73 -8.95 11.13
CA SER A 749 60.07 -9.55 11.17
C SER A 749 60.01 -11.06 10.98
N ARG A 750 59.13 -11.75 11.72
CA ARG A 750 58.98 -13.21 11.63
C ARG A 750 58.46 -13.66 10.27
N ASN A 751 57.47 -12.96 9.71
CA ASN A 751 56.93 -13.29 8.39
C ASN A 751 57.94 -13.02 7.27
N TYR A 752 58.74 -11.95 7.39
CA TYR A 752 59.82 -11.62 6.48
C TYR A 752 60.90 -12.71 6.48
N VAL A 753 61.43 -13.06 7.66
CA VAL A 753 62.43 -14.14 7.82
C VAL A 753 61.86 -15.47 7.30
N ARG A 754 60.62 -15.81 7.63
CA ARG A 754 59.95 -17.01 7.10
C ARG A 754 59.90 -17.02 5.57
N THR A 755 59.50 -15.91 4.95
CA THR A 755 59.39 -15.80 3.49
C THR A 755 60.75 -15.88 2.81
N LEU A 756 61.79 -15.26 3.38
CA LEU A 756 63.17 -15.37 2.89
C LEU A 756 63.67 -16.82 2.93
N LEU A 757 63.48 -17.49 4.05
CA LEU A 757 63.88 -18.89 4.23
C LEU A 757 63.09 -19.84 3.31
N GLU A 758 61.78 -19.61 3.12
CA GLU A 758 60.96 -20.40 2.21
C GLU A 758 61.33 -20.19 0.73
N LYS A 759 61.61 -18.95 0.30
CA LYS A 759 62.12 -18.65 -1.05
C LYS A 759 63.47 -19.35 -1.28
N HIS A 760 64.35 -19.36 -0.29
CA HIS A 760 65.63 -20.07 -0.37
C HIS A 760 65.48 -21.59 -0.40
N SER A 761 64.50 -22.16 0.32
CA SER A 761 64.26 -23.62 0.30
C SER A 761 63.79 -24.14 -1.07
N LYS A 762 63.12 -23.30 -1.87
CA LYS A 762 62.61 -23.63 -3.21
C LYS A 762 63.68 -23.47 -4.29
N ASN A 763 64.65 -22.57 -4.11
CA ASN A 763 65.78 -22.39 -5.01
C ASN A 763 66.93 -23.34 -4.66
N LYS A 764 66.78 -24.63 -5.00
CA LYS A 764 67.90 -25.59 -4.95
C LYS A 764 68.91 -25.30 -6.07
N GLY A 765 69.80 -24.35 -5.82
CA GLY A 765 71.07 -24.20 -6.53
C GLY A 765 71.34 -22.77 -6.96
N PHE A 766 72.32 -22.11 -6.32
CA PHE A 766 73.26 -21.18 -6.94
C PHE A 766 74.48 -20.95 -6.04
N ALA A 767 75.56 -20.44 -6.64
CA ALA A 767 76.92 -20.38 -6.12
C ALA A 767 77.14 -19.29 -5.06
N PHE A 768 77.90 -19.63 -4.02
CA PHE A 768 78.39 -18.71 -2.99
C PHE A 768 79.09 -17.50 -3.62
N THR A 769 78.61 -16.29 -3.32
CA THR A 769 79.34 -15.06 -3.62
C THR A 769 80.48 -14.94 -2.62
N GLY A 770 81.67 -15.37 -3.03
CA GLY A 770 82.87 -15.31 -2.20
C GLY A 770 83.27 -13.88 -1.85
N ARG A 771 82.80 -13.37 -0.73
CA ARG A 771 83.49 -12.34 0.07
C ARG A 771 83.46 -12.75 1.53
N ASP A 772 84.56 -13.35 1.98
CA ASP A 772 84.75 -13.65 3.39
C ASP A 772 84.97 -12.32 4.15
N LYS A 773 84.00 -11.90 4.97
CA LYS A 773 84.24 -10.89 6.02
C LYS A 773 85.10 -11.54 7.11
N PRO A 774 86.30 -11.02 7.45
CA PRO A 774 87.14 -11.62 8.47
C PRO A 774 86.63 -11.17 9.86
N GLY A 775 85.99 -12.07 10.61
CA GLY A 775 85.60 -11.74 11.99
C GLY A 775 84.90 -12.84 12.78
N PHE A 776 84.19 -13.77 12.16
CA PHE A 776 83.45 -14.82 12.88
C PHE A 776 84.09 -16.20 12.67
N ARG A 777 84.66 -16.79 13.73
CA ARG A 777 85.04 -18.20 13.78
C ARG A 777 84.32 -18.93 14.92
N PRO A 778 83.16 -19.57 14.66
CA PRO A 778 82.71 -20.69 15.47
C PRO A 778 83.38 -21.98 14.96
N GLU A 779 83.90 -22.80 15.88
CA GLU A 779 84.65 -24.04 15.61
C GLU A 779 83.80 -25.24 15.09
N PHE A 780 82.54 -25.01 14.74
CA PHE A 780 81.61 -26.06 14.28
C PHE A 780 81.24 -25.88 12.79
N LEU A 781 81.70 -26.79 11.93
CA LEU A 781 81.48 -26.78 10.47
C LEU A 781 80.02 -26.60 10.03
N PRO A 782 79.03 -27.30 10.63
CA PRO A 782 77.61 -27.10 10.29
C PRO A 782 77.12 -25.68 10.58
N LEU A 783 77.68 -25.06 11.62
CA LEU A 783 77.33 -23.72 12.06
C LEU A 783 77.96 -22.65 11.16
N THR A 784 79.20 -22.87 10.73
CA THR A 784 79.87 -21.99 9.77
C THR A 784 79.15 -22.00 8.42
N TYR A 785 78.67 -23.17 7.98
CA TYR A 785 77.85 -23.30 6.78
C TYR A 785 76.51 -22.56 6.92
N LEU A 786 75.82 -22.74 8.04
CA LEU A 786 74.57 -22.05 8.33
C LEU A 786 74.76 -20.52 8.41
N ALA A 787 75.81 -20.05 9.09
CA ALA A 787 76.12 -18.63 9.21
C ALA A 787 76.46 -18.00 7.85
N LYS A 788 77.18 -18.72 6.98
CA LYS A 788 77.48 -18.28 5.61
C LYS A 788 76.23 -18.22 4.74
N VAL A 789 75.35 -19.22 4.83
CA VAL A 789 74.06 -19.22 4.14
C VAL A 789 73.17 -18.06 4.61
N LEU A 790 73.09 -17.79 5.91
CA LEU A 790 72.33 -16.67 6.46
C LEU A 790 72.92 -15.30 6.06
N SER A 791 74.25 -15.16 6.01
CA SER A 791 74.93 -13.93 5.57
C SER A 791 74.73 -13.66 4.07
N ASP A 792 74.74 -14.70 3.23
CA ASP A 792 74.44 -14.56 1.79
C ASP A 792 72.95 -14.19 1.56
N ILE A 793 72.04 -14.71 2.40
CA ILE A 793 70.61 -14.34 2.40
C ILE A 793 70.42 -12.88 2.76
N GLU A 794 71.14 -12.38 3.78
CA GLU A 794 71.10 -10.98 4.23
C GLU A 794 71.59 -10.02 3.13
N GLU A 795 72.70 -10.33 2.45
CA GLU A 795 73.26 -9.44 1.41
C GLU A 795 72.42 -9.40 0.12
N GLN A 796 71.59 -10.40 -0.15
CA GLN A 796 70.72 -10.48 -1.34
C GLN A 796 69.29 -9.99 -1.08
N ALA A 797 68.91 -9.77 0.17
CA ALA A 797 67.57 -9.35 0.53
C ALA A 797 67.43 -7.82 0.34
N LEU A 798 66.57 -7.40 -0.59
CA LEU A 798 66.16 -5.99 -0.71
C LEU A 798 65.37 -5.59 0.54
N ASN A 799 65.62 -4.39 1.08
CA ASN A 799 64.83 -3.82 2.18
C ASN A 799 63.42 -3.46 1.65
N PRO A 800 62.36 -4.21 2.01
CA PRO A 800 61.03 -3.96 1.49
C PRO A 800 60.27 -2.89 2.29
N PHE A 801 60.88 -2.34 3.35
CA PHE A 801 60.22 -1.47 4.33
C PHE A 801 60.51 0.03 4.12
N GLU A 802 61.32 0.40 3.12
CA GLU A 802 61.63 1.82 2.82
C GLU A 802 60.40 2.67 2.45
N GLU A 803 59.28 2.06 2.04
CA GLU A 803 58.03 2.75 1.66
C GLU A 803 56.90 2.67 2.72
N GLN A 804 57.09 1.97 3.85
CA GLN A 804 56.04 1.80 4.87
C GLN A 804 56.18 2.81 6.03
N GLU A 805 55.34 3.86 6.04
CA GLU A 805 55.42 4.98 7.02
C GLU A 805 55.34 4.57 8.50
N ASN A 806 54.70 3.45 8.84
CA ASN A 806 54.46 3.03 10.23
C ASN A 806 55.43 1.98 10.77
N VAL A 807 56.49 1.65 10.02
CA VAL A 807 57.40 0.54 10.36
C VAL A 807 58.84 1.04 10.35
N ASP A 808 59.47 1.15 11.52
CA ASP A 808 60.90 1.42 11.60
C ASP A 808 61.69 0.21 11.08
N ALA A 809 62.22 0.36 9.85
CA ALA A 809 62.98 -0.68 9.17
C ALA A 809 64.18 -1.16 9.99
N ARG A 810 64.87 -0.27 10.73
CA ARG A 810 66.00 -0.66 11.57
C ARG A 810 65.54 -1.49 12.77
N PHE A 811 64.42 -1.10 13.38
CA PHE A 811 63.85 -1.85 14.50
C PHE A 811 63.35 -3.25 14.07
N VAL A 812 62.78 -3.38 12.87
CA VAL A 812 62.39 -4.66 12.27
C VAL A 812 63.62 -5.52 11.96
N GLU A 813 64.69 -4.96 11.41
CA GLU A 813 65.95 -5.67 11.18
C GLU A 813 66.55 -6.20 12.49
N GLU A 814 66.65 -5.36 13.53
CA GLU A 814 67.14 -5.76 14.85
C GLU A 814 66.26 -6.85 15.48
N THR A 815 64.93 -6.72 15.37
CA THR A 815 63.99 -7.71 15.90
C THR A 815 64.03 -9.02 15.12
N ALA A 816 64.18 -8.97 13.79
CA ALA A 816 64.35 -10.13 12.93
C ALA A 816 65.64 -10.89 13.25
N LEU A 817 66.75 -10.17 13.45
CA LEU A 817 68.02 -10.74 13.88
C LEU A 817 67.86 -11.44 15.23
N LYS A 818 67.25 -10.78 16.22
CA LYS A 818 67.02 -11.35 17.54
C LYS A 818 66.14 -12.60 17.50
N GLN A 819 65.05 -12.59 16.73
CA GLN A 819 64.19 -13.77 16.56
C GLN A 819 64.92 -14.93 15.86
N THR A 820 65.81 -14.62 14.92
CA THR A 820 66.66 -15.61 14.25
C THR A 820 67.64 -16.24 15.24
N LEU A 821 68.28 -15.44 16.10
CA LEU A 821 69.17 -15.93 17.16
C LEU A 821 68.44 -16.82 18.18
N ILE A 822 67.21 -16.45 18.59
CA ILE A 822 66.35 -17.25 19.47
C ILE A 822 65.98 -18.60 18.83
N LEU A 823 65.55 -18.59 17.55
CA LEU A 823 65.21 -19.83 16.82
C LEU A 823 66.40 -20.77 16.64
N LEU A 824 67.59 -20.21 16.56
CA LEU A 824 68.85 -20.94 16.47
C LEU A 824 69.41 -21.37 17.84
N GLY A 825 68.74 -20.99 18.95
CA GLY A 825 69.11 -21.38 20.31
C GLY A 825 70.26 -20.57 20.93
N TYR A 826 70.62 -19.42 20.35
CA TYR A 826 71.72 -18.56 20.85
C TYR A 826 71.26 -17.52 21.87
N GLU A 827 69.97 -17.26 21.98
CA GLU A 827 69.37 -16.39 22.99
C GLU A 827 68.13 -17.06 23.62
N GLU A 828 67.94 -16.88 24.92
CA GLU A 828 66.73 -17.33 25.62
C GLU A 828 65.54 -16.40 25.33
N LYS A 829 64.33 -16.99 25.37
CA LYS A 829 63.07 -16.40 24.89
C LYS A 829 62.64 -15.12 25.60
#